data_AF-A0A4U0TIR5-F1
#
_entry.id   AF-A0A4U0TIR5-F1
#
_cell.length_a   1.000
_cell.length_b   1.000
_cell.length_c   1.000
_cell.angle_alpha   90.00
_cell.angle_beta   90.00
_cell.angle_gamma   90.00
#
_symmetry.space_group_name_H-M   'P 1'
#
loop_
_entity.id
_entity.type
_entity.pdbx_description
1 polymer ?
#
loop_
_entity_poly.entity_id
_entity_poly.type
_entity_poly.pdbx_seq_one_letter_code
_entity_poly.pdbx_strand_id
1 'polypeptide(L)'
;MHVTIALTGLAIAATGLAQSVPTIQTGGLVQNGERYETRLRVDNGTYGPEIEEVHYYYDQWPIGIAVASDGRIFASYTRGDYDYTLGVVVNETAEEPYPSRVANLRPDQLNTTWHGIPFGVGTENYFISVQAVYVTSQTRNRPETLWVLDTGRPTIKNAQGDPIMPYAQPGGPKLCAISLSNNTVYQTFTFPVDVHYPDSYLNDLRFDLRANTTGTSGKGIAYLVDSSNEGRPGFIMVDLGTGQTWRRLTQDPSVLRGPNDVPSYQGHPFYLRQAGSPTQWQLEGLDGIQLSPDGLTMYYSPLSTNDLYSIPTRNLRERGRLAEIHAHANVSSHGQRGGNANGFEGDSNGLIYQLMPEHNAIYYFDPRDGQTHGFVRDPRMLWPDGASVAADGWIYMNINQLPYQPSWNNGVDLRTYPGAVLRSEAEAYAASTTADPSSDTPTLASQLPTMDMNKFTTSFQNFGKTVSSSVSPFAQRSQQWIREQTGNAGEKTELPHDYVELETRIDALKQTHQKLLAATSQYANEAYDYPPNIKESFQDLGKSISEKVGLLSKANSAAEAQAAFTAPPSANPQPKTFAHAIARSSLAGSQSLSMATPQGSTEPDPLAQALEKFAIAEEKAGEARLEQDEKIQTRFLAGWSTTLNTNLKTADKARTAVTNARLSLDAAKSRAAAGGRHEESYTADQRKAIEQAEDAFVEKVDEATSVMRNVLDTPEPLRNLAELARAQAEYHARAGEILEEVANSIGEIQTEQESSYRKAREGQ
;
A
#
# COMPACT_ATOMS: atom_id res chain seq x y z
N MET A 1 -45.10 -29.06 -37.34
CA MET A 1 -43.73 -29.21 -36.79
C MET A 1 -42.89 -28.10 -37.38
N HIS A 2 -42.82 -26.96 -36.70
CA HIS A 2 -41.85 -26.63 -35.63
C HIS A 2 -40.47 -26.31 -36.22
N VAL A 3 -39.80 -25.20 -35.95
CA VAL A 3 -40.10 -23.85 -35.43
C VAL A 3 -38.92 -23.03 -35.96
N THR A 4 -39.17 -22.00 -36.76
CA THR A 4 -38.17 -20.99 -37.13
C THR A 4 -38.53 -19.74 -36.32
N ILE A 5 -37.75 -19.43 -35.28
CA ILE A 5 -37.87 -18.15 -34.58
C ILE A 5 -36.77 -17.24 -35.10
N ALA A 6 -37.20 -16.30 -35.92
CA ALA A 6 -36.50 -15.08 -36.22
C ALA A 6 -36.45 -14.21 -34.95
N LEU A 7 -35.24 -13.93 -34.46
CA LEU A 7 -35.02 -12.81 -33.55
C LEU A 7 -34.70 -11.58 -34.38
N THR A 8 -35.75 -10.78 -34.57
CA THR A 8 -35.72 -9.45 -35.16
C THR A 8 -34.88 -8.55 -34.27
N GLY A 9 -33.77 -8.05 -34.81
CA GLY A 9 -33.02 -6.96 -34.20
C GLY A 9 -33.86 -5.69 -34.22
N LEU A 10 -34.35 -5.27 -33.05
CA LEU A 10 -34.67 -3.87 -32.83
C LEU A 10 -33.35 -3.18 -32.44
N ALA A 11 -32.67 -2.65 -33.47
CA ALA A 11 -31.75 -1.55 -33.30
C ALA A 11 -32.58 -0.32 -32.89
N ILE A 12 -32.72 -0.09 -31.59
CA ILE A 12 -33.04 1.26 -31.12
C ILE A 12 -31.75 2.05 -31.29
N ALA A 13 -31.71 2.84 -32.36
CA ALA A 13 -30.84 3.98 -32.48
C ALA A 13 -31.21 4.97 -31.36
N ALA A 14 -30.66 4.75 -30.17
CA ALA A 14 -30.47 5.80 -29.20
C ALA A 14 -29.15 6.47 -29.55
N THR A 15 -29.17 7.36 -30.55
CA THR A 15 -28.31 8.55 -30.55
C THR A 15 -28.74 9.45 -29.41
N GLY A 16 -28.68 8.93 -28.18
CA GLY A 16 -28.46 9.75 -27.02
C GLY A 16 -26.98 10.08 -27.05
N LEU A 17 -26.64 11.29 -27.49
CA LEU A 17 -25.49 11.97 -26.93
C LEU A 17 -25.68 11.88 -25.41
N ALA A 18 -25.08 10.88 -24.78
CA ALA A 18 -24.77 10.97 -23.37
C ALA A 18 -23.85 12.19 -23.32
N GLN A 19 -24.45 13.36 -23.01
CA GLN A 19 -23.68 14.53 -22.66
C GLN A 19 -22.81 14.06 -21.51
N SER A 20 -21.53 13.82 -21.79
CA SER A 20 -20.52 13.75 -20.76
C SER A 20 -20.65 15.07 -20.03
N VAL A 21 -21.29 15.07 -18.87
CA VAL A 21 -21.37 16.28 -18.06
C VAL A 21 -19.92 16.62 -17.73
N PRO A 22 -19.36 17.72 -18.26
CA PRO A 22 -17.91 17.95 -18.25
C PRO A 22 -17.39 18.30 -16.85
N THR A 23 -18.30 18.58 -15.91
CA THR A 23 -18.06 19.01 -14.53
C THR A 23 -19.12 18.42 -13.59
N ILE A 24 -18.87 18.44 -12.28
CA ILE A 24 -19.91 18.11 -11.27
C ILE A 24 -21.03 19.16 -11.34
N GLN A 25 -22.31 18.76 -11.25
CA GLN A 25 -23.43 19.70 -11.17
C GLN A 25 -23.50 20.33 -9.78
N THR A 26 -23.22 21.63 -9.65
CA THR A 26 -23.23 22.35 -8.36
C THR A 26 -24.57 22.99 -8.00
N GLY A 27 -25.53 23.02 -8.93
CA GLY A 27 -26.84 23.66 -8.74
C GLY A 27 -27.71 22.91 -7.73
N GLY A 28 -28.05 23.55 -6.61
CA GLY A 28 -28.83 22.96 -5.52
C GLY A 28 -28.00 22.23 -4.45
N LEU A 29 -26.68 22.08 -4.65
CA LEU A 29 -25.74 21.51 -3.66
C LEU A 29 -25.45 22.45 -2.48
N VAL A 30 -25.85 23.71 -2.59
CA VAL A 30 -25.39 24.84 -1.77
C VAL A 30 -26.49 25.90 -1.70
N GLN A 31 -26.71 26.47 -0.52
CA GLN A 31 -27.45 27.72 -0.36
C GLN A 31 -26.50 28.85 0.06
N ASN A 32 -26.81 30.08 -0.33
CA ASN A 32 -26.11 31.27 0.16
C ASN A 32 -26.11 31.27 1.71
N GLY A 33 -24.99 31.59 2.32
CA GLY A 33 -24.72 31.53 3.77
C GLY A 33 -25.59 32.42 4.67
N GLU A 34 -26.64 33.07 4.15
CA GLU A 34 -27.57 33.91 4.91
C GLU A 34 -28.29 33.15 6.04
N ARG A 35 -28.38 31.81 5.98
CA ARG A 35 -29.01 30.99 7.04
C ARG A 35 -28.12 30.73 8.25
N TYR A 36 -26.80 30.78 8.11
CA TYR A 36 -25.83 30.41 9.16
C TYR A 36 -24.86 31.54 9.53
N GLU A 37 -25.10 32.76 9.03
CA GLU A 37 -24.25 33.94 9.27
C GLU A 37 -22.74 33.74 8.92
N THR A 38 -22.41 32.75 8.09
CA THR A 38 -21.03 32.47 7.65
C THR A 38 -20.85 32.85 6.18
N ARG A 39 -19.62 33.26 5.83
CA ARG A 39 -19.19 33.50 4.43
C ARG A 39 -18.76 32.22 3.73
N LEU A 40 -18.67 31.10 4.46
CA LEU A 40 -18.27 29.81 3.95
C LEU A 40 -19.47 29.05 3.35
N ARG A 41 -19.19 28.07 2.49
CA ARG A 41 -20.19 27.20 1.87
C ARG A 41 -20.64 26.11 2.87
N VAL A 42 -21.94 25.80 2.89
CA VAL A 42 -22.60 25.03 3.96
C VAL A 42 -23.51 23.91 3.41
N ASP A 43 -23.48 22.75 4.07
CA ASP A 43 -24.48 21.67 4.07
C ASP A 43 -25.51 21.78 5.25
N ASN A 44 -26.37 20.79 5.50
CA ASN A 44 -27.51 20.84 6.43
C ASN A 44 -27.36 20.10 7.78
N GLY A 45 -26.24 19.43 8.07
CA GLY A 45 -26.07 18.60 9.28
C GLY A 45 -24.95 19.09 10.20
N THR A 46 -25.23 19.17 11.51
CA THR A 46 -24.28 19.54 12.59
C THR A 46 -24.37 18.56 13.77
N TYR A 47 -23.24 18.23 14.39
CA TYR A 47 -23.16 17.61 15.73
C TYR A 47 -21.77 17.82 16.32
N GLY A 48 -21.64 17.57 17.63
CA GLY A 48 -20.38 17.69 18.35
C GLY A 48 -20.14 19.09 18.91
N PRO A 49 -18.90 19.40 19.31
CA PRO A 49 -18.53 20.71 19.85
C PRO A 49 -18.67 21.85 18.83
N GLU A 50 -18.76 23.09 19.33
CA GLU A 50 -18.87 24.28 18.49
C GLU A 50 -17.60 24.48 17.64
N ILE A 51 -17.79 24.95 16.40
CA ILE A 51 -16.71 25.24 15.46
C ILE A 51 -16.53 26.74 15.31
N GLU A 52 -15.32 27.21 15.56
CA GLU A 52 -14.90 28.60 15.41
C GLU A 52 -14.09 28.81 14.11
N GLU A 53 -14.28 29.96 13.47
CA GLU A 53 -13.48 30.40 12.32
C GLU A 53 -12.27 31.19 12.83
N VAL A 54 -11.06 30.79 12.43
CA VAL A 54 -9.80 31.36 12.94
C VAL A 54 -9.07 32.19 11.89
N HIS A 55 -9.08 31.73 10.64
CA HIS A 55 -8.35 32.36 9.55
C HIS A 55 -8.99 32.00 8.20
N TYR A 56 -8.83 32.87 7.21
CA TYR A 56 -9.35 32.74 5.86
C TYR A 56 -8.23 32.85 4.83
N TYR A 57 -8.08 31.80 4.03
CA TYR A 57 -7.12 31.74 2.94
C TYR A 57 -7.71 32.39 1.69
N TYR A 58 -7.24 33.60 1.33
CA TYR A 58 -7.67 34.31 0.11
C TYR A 58 -6.70 34.17 -1.07
N ASP A 59 -5.42 33.87 -0.79
CA ASP A 59 -4.36 33.89 -1.80
C ASP A 59 -3.99 32.48 -2.29
N GLN A 60 -3.79 31.53 -1.36
CA GLN A 60 -3.29 30.18 -1.67
C GLN A 60 -4.13 29.11 -0.95
N TRP A 61 -4.42 27.99 -1.62
CA TRP A 61 -5.16 26.88 -0.99
C TRP A 61 -4.25 26.02 -0.11
N PRO A 62 -4.53 25.88 1.20
CA PRO A 62 -3.65 25.19 2.14
C PRO A 62 -3.74 23.66 2.02
N ILE A 63 -2.74 22.95 2.54
CA ILE A 63 -2.69 21.48 2.59
C ILE A 63 -2.40 20.99 4.01
N GLY A 64 -1.22 21.31 4.57
CA GLY A 64 -0.86 20.97 5.95
C GLY A 64 -1.04 22.14 6.91
N ILE A 65 -1.23 21.83 8.19
CA ILE A 65 -1.37 22.80 9.28
C ILE A 65 -0.61 22.32 10.52
N ALA A 66 0.02 23.24 11.25
CA ALA A 66 0.56 22.98 12.57
C ALA A 66 0.45 24.21 13.47
N VAL A 67 0.16 24.01 14.75
CA VAL A 67 0.02 25.08 15.74
C VAL A 67 1.12 24.97 16.79
N ALA A 68 1.85 26.06 17.01
CA ALA A 68 2.90 26.14 18.02
C ALA A 68 2.36 26.47 19.41
N SER A 69 3.16 26.20 20.45
CA SER A 69 2.80 26.49 21.84
C SER A 69 2.60 27.99 22.13
N ASP A 70 3.13 28.87 21.29
CA ASP A 70 2.93 30.32 21.35
C ASP A 70 1.73 30.82 20.53
N GLY A 71 0.93 29.91 19.96
CA GLY A 71 -0.28 30.21 19.20
C GLY A 71 -0.04 30.54 17.72
N ARG A 72 1.21 30.54 17.23
CA ARG A 72 1.46 30.68 15.79
C ARG A 72 0.89 29.49 15.03
N ILE A 73 0.19 29.79 13.94
CA ILE A 73 -0.37 28.79 13.02
C ILE A 73 0.46 28.80 11.75
N PHE A 74 0.97 27.63 11.37
CA PHE A 74 1.74 27.43 10.15
C PHE A 74 0.90 26.65 9.15
N ALA A 75 0.99 27.03 7.88
CA ALA A 75 0.31 26.37 6.77
C ALA A 75 1.30 26.02 5.66
N SER A 76 1.12 24.85 5.04
CA SER A 76 1.85 24.44 3.84
C SER A 76 0.95 24.45 2.62
N TYR A 77 1.57 24.59 1.45
CA TYR A 77 0.89 24.70 0.16
C TYR A 77 1.64 23.86 -0.87
N THR A 78 0.97 22.91 -1.52
CA THR A 78 1.54 22.20 -2.67
C THR A 78 1.93 23.20 -3.75
N ARG A 79 3.18 23.13 -4.19
CA ARG A 79 3.75 24.21 -4.99
C ARG A 79 3.21 24.17 -6.40
N GLY A 80 2.49 25.21 -6.79
CA GLY A 80 2.20 25.55 -8.19
C GLY A 80 2.82 26.89 -8.55
N ASP A 81 1.99 27.79 -9.11
CA ASP A 81 2.35 29.19 -9.38
C ASP A 81 2.34 30.08 -8.11
N TYR A 82 2.20 29.47 -6.93
CA TYR A 82 2.16 30.16 -5.63
C TYR A 82 3.44 30.91 -5.32
N ASP A 83 3.35 31.86 -4.40
CA ASP A 83 4.44 32.77 -4.06
C ASP A 83 5.45 32.11 -3.10
N TYR A 84 4.94 31.35 -2.13
CA TYR A 84 5.71 30.51 -1.20
C TYR A 84 4.96 29.18 -0.91
N THR A 85 5.65 28.20 -0.33
CA THR A 85 5.09 26.86 -0.03
C THR A 85 4.94 26.60 1.46
N LEU A 86 5.59 27.41 2.30
CA LEU A 86 5.42 27.41 3.75
C LEU A 86 5.11 28.83 4.23
N GLY A 87 4.00 28.98 4.96
CA GLY A 87 3.54 30.25 5.50
C GLY A 87 3.26 30.20 7.00
N VAL A 88 3.22 31.39 7.61
CA VAL A 88 2.72 31.61 8.97
C VAL A 88 1.55 32.59 8.90
N VAL A 89 0.46 32.26 9.57
CA VAL A 89 -0.72 33.13 9.68
C VAL A 89 -0.37 34.35 10.53
N VAL A 90 -0.65 35.54 10.01
CA VAL A 90 -0.35 36.83 10.68
C VAL A 90 -1.61 37.46 11.25
N ASN A 91 -2.74 37.30 10.58
CA ASN A 91 -4.06 37.74 11.03
C ASN A 91 -5.16 36.90 10.34
N GLU A 92 -6.43 37.26 10.54
CA GLU A 92 -7.59 36.53 10.00
C GLU A 92 -7.58 36.34 8.48
N THR A 93 -6.85 37.14 7.69
CA THR A 93 -6.93 37.10 6.22
C THR A 93 -5.58 37.18 5.51
N ALA A 94 -4.47 37.06 6.25
CA ALA A 94 -3.13 37.18 5.67
C ALA A 94 -2.10 36.27 6.33
N GLU A 95 -1.17 35.83 5.48
CA GLU A 95 -0.07 34.94 5.82
C GLU A 95 1.23 35.46 5.21
N GLU A 96 2.37 35.13 5.84
CA GLU A 96 3.69 35.51 5.38
C GLU A 96 4.58 34.29 5.12
N PRO A 97 5.51 34.35 4.14
CA PRO A 97 6.42 33.24 3.86
C PRO A 97 7.34 32.96 5.05
N TYR A 98 7.40 31.70 5.46
CA TYR A 98 8.17 31.26 6.61
C TYR A 98 9.30 30.28 6.23
N PRO A 99 10.47 30.32 6.90
CA PRO A 99 10.91 31.33 7.89
C PRO A 99 11.29 32.66 7.23
N SER A 100 11.40 32.68 5.90
CA SER A 100 11.57 33.88 5.10
C SER A 100 11.14 33.62 3.67
N ARG A 101 10.95 34.69 2.89
CA ARG A 101 10.73 34.59 1.45
C ARG A 101 11.87 33.88 0.72
N VAL A 102 13.12 34.14 1.10
CA VAL A 102 14.30 33.55 0.44
C VAL A 102 14.38 32.04 0.63
N ALA A 103 13.87 31.52 1.74
CA ALA A 103 13.82 30.08 1.99
C ALA A 103 12.86 29.33 1.04
N ASN A 104 11.90 30.02 0.43
CA ASN A 104 10.91 29.45 -0.49
C ASN A 104 11.35 29.75 -1.94
N LEU A 105 11.63 28.72 -2.74
CA LEU A 105 12.06 28.91 -4.13
C LEU A 105 10.99 29.59 -4.97
N ARG A 106 11.40 30.47 -5.87
CA ARG A 106 10.48 31.15 -6.79
C ARG A 106 9.92 30.17 -7.83
N PRO A 107 8.70 30.40 -8.36
CA PRO A 107 8.06 29.49 -9.32
C PRO A 107 8.90 29.17 -10.56
N ASP A 108 9.70 30.13 -11.04
CA ASP A 108 10.60 29.98 -12.19
C ASP A 108 11.87 29.15 -11.92
N GLN A 109 12.03 28.65 -10.68
CA GLN A 109 13.22 27.91 -10.23
C GLN A 109 12.90 26.50 -9.72
N LEU A 110 11.66 26.04 -9.91
CA LEU A 110 11.15 24.82 -9.28
C LEU A 110 11.61 23.52 -9.93
N ASN A 111 12.00 23.55 -11.20
CA ASN A 111 12.32 22.36 -11.96
C ASN A 111 13.60 22.50 -12.79
N THR A 112 14.15 21.34 -13.15
CA THR A 112 15.18 21.19 -14.17
C THR A 112 14.68 20.24 -15.25
N THR A 113 15.44 20.09 -16.33
CA THR A 113 15.11 19.15 -17.41
C THR A 113 16.36 18.39 -17.82
N TRP A 114 16.21 17.06 -17.97
CA TRP A 114 17.28 16.19 -18.41
C TRP A 114 16.76 15.25 -19.51
N HIS A 115 17.37 15.31 -20.70
CA HIS A 115 16.91 14.61 -21.92
C HIS A 115 15.40 14.76 -22.20
N GLY A 116 14.83 15.94 -21.95
CA GLY A 116 13.41 16.21 -22.16
C GLY A 116 12.48 15.70 -21.05
N ILE A 117 13.01 15.08 -19.99
CA ILE A 117 12.26 14.66 -18.81
C ILE A 117 12.36 15.75 -17.74
N PRO A 118 11.23 16.24 -17.20
CA PRO A 118 11.23 17.24 -16.15
C PRO A 118 11.48 16.62 -14.77
N PHE A 119 12.33 17.27 -13.97
CA PHE A 119 12.63 16.90 -12.59
C PHE A 119 12.42 18.11 -11.67
N GLY A 120 11.97 17.88 -10.44
CA GLY A 120 12.04 18.91 -9.40
C GLY A 120 13.49 19.26 -9.12
N VAL A 121 13.77 20.49 -8.74
CA VAL A 121 15.14 20.92 -8.48
C VAL A 121 15.75 20.15 -7.29
N GLY A 122 16.93 19.55 -7.47
CA GLY A 122 17.63 18.82 -6.41
C GLY A 122 18.39 19.73 -5.45
N THR A 123 17.70 20.49 -4.59
CA THR A 123 18.35 21.38 -3.60
C THR A 123 17.87 21.15 -2.16
N GLU A 124 18.84 21.08 -1.25
CA GLU A 124 18.61 20.92 0.19
C GLU A 124 18.42 22.25 0.95
N ASN A 125 18.79 23.37 0.31
CA ASN A 125 18.88 24.68 0.98
C ASN A 125 17.59 25.50 0.93
N TYR A 126 16.64 25.11 0.08
CA TYR A 126 15.42 25.87 -0.17
C TYR A 126 14.21 24.94 -0.26
N PHE A 127 13.05 25.44 0.13
CA PHE A 127 11.78 24.75 0.00
C PHE A 127 11.27 24.79 -1.44
N ILE A 128 10.86 23.63 -1.92
CA ILE A 128 10.38 23.40 -3.28
C ILE A 128 8.88 23.21 -3.25
N SER A 129 8.38 22.19 -2.53
CA SER A 129 6.96 21.89 -2.38
C SER A 129 6.70 21.19 -1.04
N VAL A 130 6.45 21.99 -0.01
CA VAL A 130 6.09 21.51 1.33
C VAL A 130 4.67 20.95 1.31
N GLN A 131 4.55 19.70 1.75
CA GLN A 131 3.28 18.98 1.85
C GLN A 131 2.75 19.03 3.27
N ALA A 132 3.53 18.59 4.26
CA ALA A 132 3.12 18.55 5.66
C ALA A 132 4.06 19.32 6.58
N VAL A 133 3.49 19.77 7.70
CA VAL A 133 4.17 20.44 8.79
C VAL A 133 3.73 19.84 10.12
N TYR A 134 4.64 19.77 11.08
CA TYR A 134 4.32 19.22 12.40
C TYR A 134 5.15 19.91 13.49
N VAL A 135 4.51 20.35 14.58
CA VAL A 135 5.21 20.94 15.72
C VAL A 135 5.49 19.87 16.77
N THR A 136 6.69 19.91 17.33
CA THR A 136 7.07 19.06 18.46
C THR A 136 7.61 19.95 19.57
N SER A 137 7.18 19.69 20.80
CA SER A 137 7.49 20.52 21.96
C SER A 137 8.99 20.62 22.25
N GLN A 138 9.37 21.73 22.89
CA GLN A 138 10.73 21.91 23.40
C GLN A 138 11.12 20.78 24.36
N THR A 139 12.36 20.31 24.25
CA THR A 139 12.97 19.42 25.24
C THR A 139 14.21 20.07 25.84
N ARG A 140 14.85 19.43 26.82
CA ARG A 140 16.11 19.93 27.40
C ARG A 140 17.20 20.17 26.33
N ASN A 141 17.22 19.36 25.28
CA ASN A 141 18.31 19.31 24.31
C ASN A 141 17.90 19.77 22.90
N ARG A 142 16.66 20.22 22.72
CA ARG A 142 16.12 20.60 21.41
C ARG A 142 15.09 21.71 21.60
N PRO A 143 15.12 22.77 20.79
CA PRO A 143 14.09 23.80 20.85
C PRO A 143 12.70 23.22 20.53
N GLU A 144 11.65 24.01 20.75
CA GLU A 144 10.40 23.75 20.04
C GLU A 144 10.68 23.85 18.54
N THR A 145 10.21 22.86 17.80
CA THR A 145 10.59 22.69 16.40
C THR A 145 9.36 22.55 15.54
N LEU A 146 9.30 23.38 14.50
CA LEU A 146 8.48 23.12 13.33
C LEU A 146 9.24 22.21 12.39
N TRP A 147 8.70 21.03 12.16
CA TRP A 147 9.17 20.10 11.15
C TRP A 147 8.45 20.37 9.84
N VAL A 148 9.20 20.34 8.75
CA VAL A 148 8.73 20.68 7.41
C VAL A 148 9.07 19.54 6.47
N LEU A 149 8.05 18.92 5.87
CA LEU A 149 8.18 17.81 4.93
C LEU A 149 8.00 18.32 3.51
N ASP A 150 9.09 18.37 2.75
CA ASP A 150 9.13 18.83 1.36
C ASP A 150 9.23 17.63 0.41
N THR A 151 8.28 17.54 -0.52
CA THR A 151 8.19 16.44 -1.48
C THR A 151 9.26 16.53 -2.57
N GLY A 152 9.84 17.73 -2.79
CA GLY A 152 10.70 18.00 -3.94
C GLY A 152 10.00 17.86 -5.29
N ARG A 153 8.66 17.70 -5.31
CA ARG A 153 7.85 17.46 -6.52
C ARG A 153 6.77 18.53 -6.64
N PRO A 154 7.12 19.72 -7.16
CA PRO A 154 6.16 20.78 -7.41
C PRO A 154 5.23 20.41 -8.57
N THR A 155 4.07 21.06 -8.67
CA THR A 155 3.28 21.12 -9.91
C THR A 155 3.81 22.27 -10.76
N ILE A 156 4.15 21.98 -12.02
CA ILE A 156 4.60 22.97 -13.00
C ILE A 156 3.73 22.88 -14.27
N LYS A 157 3.87 23.84 -15.18
CA LYS A 157 3.22 23.76 -16.51
C LYS A 157 4.20 23.19 -17.54
N ASN A 158 3.72 22.27 -18.38
CA ASN A 158 4.46 21.79 -19.54
C ASN A 158 4.49 22.85 -20.65
N ALA A 159 5.10 22.53 -21.82
CA ALA A 159 5.19 23.46 -22.95
C ALA A 159 3.81 23.83 -23.56
N GLN A 160 2.78 23.02 -23.33
CA GLN A 160 1.40 23.22 -23.77
C GLN A 160 0.56 23.99 -22.74
N GLY A 161 1.11 24.24 -21.53
CA GLY A 161 0.42 24.91 -20.43
C GLY A 161 -0.30 23.97 -19.47
N ASP A 162 -0.26 22.65 -19.70
CA ASP A 162 -0.93 21.68 -18.84
C ASP A 162 -0.13 21.45 -17.54
N PRO A 163 -0.80 21.28 -16.39
CA PRO A 163 -0.14 20.96 -15.14
C PRO A 163 0.49 19.56 -15.20
N ILE A 164 1.74 19.46 -14.79
CA ILE A 164 2.47 18.19 -14.64
C ILE A 164 3.23 18.21 -13.31
N MET A 165 3.44 17.02 -12.76
CA MET A 165 4.29 16.83 -11.58
C MET A 165 5.60 16.15 -12.01
N PRO A 166 6.72 16.88 -12.09
CA PRO A 166 8.04 16.30 -12.32
C PRO A 166 8.42 15.21 -11.33
N TYR A 167 9.36 14.36 -11.75
CA TYR A 167 10.00 13.40 -10.86
C TYR A 167 10.89 14.11 -9.84
N ALA A 168 11.00 13.55 -8.64
CA ALA A 168 11.93 14.01 -7.63
C ALA A 168 13.39 13.80 -8.09
N GLN A 169 14.26 14.74 -7.72
CA GLN A 169 15.71 14.63 -7.87
C GLN A 169 16.37 14.51 -6.49
N PRO A 170 17.48 13.75 -6.34
CA PRO A 170 18.22 13.68 -5.08
C PRO A 170 18.54 15.07 -4.51
N GLY A 171 18.37 15.22 -3.20
CA GLY A 171 18.51 16.49 -2.47
C GLY A 171 17.25 17.35 -2.44
N GLY A 172 16.29 17.15 -3.36
CA GLY A 172 15.02 17.88 -3.38
C GLY A 172 14.09 17.48 -2.23
N PRO A 173 13.61 16.21 -2.20
CA PRO A 173 12.78 15.71 -1.10
C PRO A 173 13.55 15.71 0.23
N LYS A 174 12.95 16.28 1.27
CA LYS A 174 13.65 16.50 2.55
C LYS A 174 12.71 16.69 3.74
N LEU A 175 13.23 16.35 4.91
CA LEU A 175 12.67 16.71 6.21
C LEU A 175 13.56 17.77 6.87
N CYS A 176 13.01 18.96 7.12
CA CYS A 176 13.72 20.08 7.73
C CYS A 176 13.21 20.38 9.14
N ALA A 177 14.11 20.78 10.03
CA ALA A 177 13.81 21.19 11.40
C ALA A 177 14.08 22.69 11.56
N ILE A 178 13.03 23.46 11.85
CA ILE A 178 13.12 24.90 12.13
C ILE A 178 12.95 25.13 13.62
N SER A 179 13.90 25.82 14.23
CA SER A 179 13.76 26.27 15.61
C SER A 179 12.77 27.42 15.68
N LEU A 180 11.71 27.26 16.47
CA LEU A 180 10.67 28.28 16.61
C LEU A 180 11.10 29.50 17.45
N SER A 181 12.19 29.40 18.21
CA SER A 181 12.69 30.52 19.01
C SER A 181 13.47 31.57 18.21
N ASN A 182 14.04 31.19 17.07
CA ASN A 182 14.85 32.08 16.23
C ASN A 182 14.61 31.94 14.72
N ASN A 183 13.63 31.12 14.33
CA ASN A 183 13.22 30.84 12.95
C ASN A 183 14.36 30.32 12.05
N THR A 184 15.36 29.63 12.62
CA THR A 184 16.48 29.06 11.85
C THR A 184 16.28 27.59 11.54
N VAL A 185 16.55 27.18 10.30
CA VAL A 185 16.70 25.77 9.92
C VAL A 185 18.00 25.28 10.55
N TYR A 186 17.93 24.33 11.48
CA TYR A 186 19.11 23.81 12.17
C TYR A 186 19.46 22.36 11.78
N GLN A 187 18.58 21.69 11.03
CA GLN A 187 18.82 20.35 10.52
C GLN A 187 17.99 20.07 9.26
N THR A 188 18.61 19.40 8.28
CA THR A 188 17.95 18.92 7.06
C THR A 188 18.34 17.46 6.82
N PHE A 189 17.34 16.61 6.58
CA PHE A 189 17.52 15.22 6.20
C PHE A 189 17.05 15.01 4.76
N THR A 190 17.96 14.63 3.87
CA THR A 190 17.66 14.24 2.49
C THR A 190 17.58 12.72 2.37
N PHE A 191 16.90 12.23 1.33
CA PHE A 191 16.68 10.79 1.15
C PHE A 191 17.52 10.22 -0.01
N PRO A 192 18.16 9.06 0.19
CA PRO A 192 18.72 8.25 -0.89
C PRO A 192 17.65 7.78 -1.87
N VAL A 193 18.04 7.51 -3.13
CA VAL A 193 17.13 7.12 -4.23
C VAL A 193 16.46 5.76 -4.05
N ASP A 194 16.99 4.91 -3.19
CA ASP A 194 16.42 3.62 -2.79
C ASP A 194 15.47 3.73 -1.59
N VAL A 195 15.37 4.92 -0.99
CA VAL A 195 14.42 5.24 0.09
C VAL A 195 13.32 6.16 -0.40
N HIS A 196 13.65 7.22 -1.13
CA HIS A 196 12.70 8.07 -1.84
C HIS A 196 12.95 7.92 -3.33
N TYR A 197 12.08 7.18 -4.00
CA TYR A 197 12.18 6.98 -5.45
C TYR A 197 11.86 8.29 -6.19
N PRO A 198 12.25 8.43 -7.47
CA PRO A 198 11.89 9.61 -8.26
C PRO A 198 10.38 9.86 -8.36
N ASP A 199 9.57 8.81 -8.22
CA ASP A 199 8.11 8.83 -8.25
C ASP A 199 7.45 8.72 -6.86
N SER A 200 8.22 8.71 -5.77
CA SER A 200 7.66 8.80 -4.40
C SER A 200 6.99 10.16 -4.15
N TYR A 201 6.05 10.20 -3.22
CA TYR A 201 5.38 11.44 -2.79
C TYR A 201 5.18 11.43 -1.27
N LEU A 202 5.99 12.20 -0.55
CA LEU A 202 5.91 12.30 0.90
C LEU A 202 4.64 13.03 1.32
N ASN A 203 3.78 12.40 2.14
CA ASN A 203 2.51 13.00 2.55
C ASN A 203 2.53 13.52 3.99
N ASP A 204 2.42 12.62 4.98
CA ASP A 204 2.33 12.97 6.41
C ASP A 204 3.50 12.38 7.23
N LEU A 205 3.64 12.84 8.47
CA LEU A 205 4.71 12.47 9.40
C LEU A 205 4.31 12.42 10.88
N ARG A 206 4.95 11.54 11.65
CA ARG A 206 4.89 11.49 13.13
C ARG A 206 6.25 11.25 13.75
N PHE A 207 6.40 11.62 15.02
CA PHE A 207 7.67 11.56 15.74
C PHE A 207 7.58 10.72 17.02
N ASP A 208 8.60 9.89 17.26
CA ASP A 208 8.90 9.35 18.58
C ASP A 208 10.24 9.93 19.05
N LEU A 209 10.19 10.85 20.02
CA LEU A 209 11.36 11.57 20.54
C LEU A 209 11.92 10.95 21.83
N ARG A 210 11.45 9.78 22.26
CA ARG A 210 11.94 9.14 23.47
C ARG A 210 13.35 8.61 23.28
N ALA A 211 14.20 8.84 24.28
CA ALA A 211 15.60 8.45 24.23
C ALA A 211 15.83 6.92 24.28
N ASN A 212 14.86 6.17 24.82
CA ASN A 212 14.94 4.71 24.98
C ASN A 212 14.25 3.93 23.85
N THR A 213 13.87 4.58 22.76
CA THR A 213 13.22 3.93 21.62
C THR A 213 14.20 2.98 20.91
N THR A 214 13.88 1.69 20.93
CA THR A 214 14.74 0.62 20.40
C THR A 214 14.96 0.75 18.89
N GLY A 215 16.17 0.40 18.42
CA GLY A 215 16.52 0.48 17.01
C GLY A 215 16.75 1.91 16.49
N THR A 216 16.94 2.87 17.41
CA THR A 216 17.27 4.27 17.11
C THR A 216 18.57 4.68 17.81
N SER A 217 19.11 5.83 17.44
CA SER A 217 20.27 6.48 18.08
C SER A 217 19.99 7.11 19.44
N GLY A 218 18.72 7.09 19.90
CA GLY A 218 18.29 7.75 21.13
C GLY A 218 18.08 9.27 21.01
N LYS A 219 18.20 9.84 19.80
CA LYS A 219 17.82 11.24 19.51
C LYS A 219 16.43 11.39 18.88
N GLY A 220 15.68 10.30 18.82
CA GLY A 220 14.34 10.22 18.24
C GLY A 220 14.33 9.70 16.81
N ILE A 221 13.12 9.43 16.31
CA ILE A 221 12.83 8.91 14.98
C ILE A 221 11.60 9.60 14.41
N ALA A 222 11.62 9.89 13.10
CA ALA A 222 10.44 10.29 12.34
C ALA A 222 9.91 9.10 11.52
N TYR A 223 8.60 8.99 11.45
CA TYR A 223 7.84 8.08 10.58
C TYR A 223 7.14 8.93 9.53
N LEU A 224 7.43 8.70 8.27
CA LEU A 224 6.86 9.39 7.13
C LEU A 224 6.10 8.40 6.28
N VAL A 225 5.14 8.88 5.49
CA VAL A 225 4.45 8.06 4.50
C VAL A 225 4.67 8.53 3.07
N ASP A 226 4.74 7.56 2.17
CA ASP A 226 4.76 7.74 0.74
C ASP A 226 3.36 7.44 0.19
N SER A 227 2.68 8.46 -0.35
CA SER A 227 1.33 8.36 -0.93
C SER A 227 1.34 8.23 -2.45
N SER A 228 2.51 7.99 -3.06
CA SER A 228 2.69 7.99 -4.53
C SER A 228 1.63 7.22 -5.30
N ASN A 229 1.02 7.92 -6.27
CA ASN A 229 0.02 7.33 -7.17
C ASN A 229 0.66 6.30 -8.11
N GLU A 230 1.97 6.41 -8.34
CA GLU A 230 2.81 5.53 -9.15
C GLU A 230 3.07 4.15 -8.52
N GLY A 231 2.48 3.89 -7.34
CA GLY A 231 2.29 2.55 -6.82
C GLY A 231 3.45 2.03 -5.97
N ARG A 232 4.25 2.91 -5.36
CA ARG A 232 5.24 2.53 -4.34
C ARG A 232 4.93 3.10 -2.94
N PRO A 233 3.68 3.07 -2.45
CA PRO A 233 3.40 3.57 -1.12
C PRO A 233 4.07 2.72 -0.04
N GLY A 234 4.25 3.30 1.15
CA GLY A 234 4.85 2.65 2.30
C GLY A 234 5.39 3.66 3.31
N PHE A 235 5.99 3.15 4.39
CA PHE A 235 6.60 3.96 5.42
C PHE A 235 8.07 4.26 5.09
N ILE A 236 8.50 5.49 5.39
CA ILE A 236 9.90 5.90 5.43
C ILE A 236 10.24 6.31 6.86
N MET A 237 11.28 5.73 7.43
CA MET A 237 11.78 6.08 8.76
C MET A 237 13.03 6.94 8.64
N VAL A 238 13.18 7.90 9.56
CA VAL A 238 14.36 8.76 9.67
C VAL A 238 14.87 8.73 11.10
N ASP A 239 16.05 8.16 11.33
CA ASP A 239 16.72 8.29 12.62
C ASP A 239 17.27 9.72 12.77
N LEU A 240 16.75 10.48 13.73
CA LEU A 240 17.05 11.91 13.85
C LEU A 240 18.47 12.20 14.38
N GLY A 241 19.16 11.19 14.90
CA GLY A 241 20.53 11.36 15.39
C GLY A 241 21.60 10.98 14.39
N THR A 242 21.35 9.96 13.57
CA THR A 242 22.30 9.50 12.55
C THR A 242 21.97 9.99 11.14
N GLY A 243 20.71 10.40 10.90
CA GLY A 243 20.20 10.70 9.57
C GLY A 243 19.99 9.48 8.68
N GLN A 244 20.14 8.26 9.21
CA GLN A 244 19.86 7.05 8.44
C GLN A 244 18.37 6.95 8.13
N THR A 245 18.07 6.61 6.87
CA THR A 245 16.70 6.46 6.37
C THR A 245 16.46 5.07 5.78
N TRP A 246 15.22 4.59 5.86
CA TRP A 246 14.85 3.28 5.30
C TRP A 246 13.35 3.17 5.08
N ARG A 247 12.95 2.16 4.30
CA ARG A 247 11.54 1.85 4.04
C ARG A 247 11.05 0.62 4.82
N ARG A 248 9.73 0.56 5.02
CA ARG A 248 8.99 -0.60 5.55
C ARG A 248 7.57 -0.61 4.97
N LEU A 249 6.96 -1.79 4.85
CA LEU A 249 5.64 -2.00 4.25
C LEU A 249 5.56 -1.44 2.82
N THR A 250 6.66 -1.53 2.05
CA THR A 250 6.63 -1.02 0.67
C THR A 250 5.75 -1.91 -0.18
N GLN A 251 4.68 -1.34 -0.74
CA GLN A 251 3.64 -2.05 -1.48
C GLN A 251 2.92 -3.15 -0.69
N ASP A 252 2.95 -3.08 0.65
CA ASP A 252 2.13 -3.96 1.48
C ASP A 252 0.64 -3.69 1.21
N PRO A 253 -0.24 -4.71 1.15
CA PRO A 253 -1.66 -4.50 0.89
C PRO A 253 -2.32 -3.44 1.78
N SER A 254 -1.88 -3.30 3.04
CA SER A 254 -2.42 -2.31 3.98
C SER A 254 -2.06 -0.85 3.68
N VAL A 255 -1.10 -0.61 2.79
CA VAL A 255 -0.68 0.75 2.39
C VAL A 255 -1.11 1.13 0.97
N LEU A 256 -1.79 0.22 0.26
CA LEU A 256 -2.27 0.44 -1.10
C LEU A 256 -3.64 1.13 -1.09
N ARG A 257 -3.90 1.97 -2.09
CA ARG A 257 -5.23 2.47 -2.40
C ARG A 257 -6.25 1.35 -2.61
N GLY A 258 -7.52 1.66 -2.35
CA GLY A 258 -8.62 0.75 -2.62
C GLY A 258 -8.88 0.58 -4.12
N PRO A 259 -9.29 -0.62 -4.57
CA PRO A 259 -9.72 -0.79 -5.96
C PRO A 259 -11.07 -0.10 -6.17
N ASN A 260 -11.18 0.65 -7.27
CA ASN A 260 -12.43 1.25 -7.73
C ASN A 260 -13.12 2.18 -6.72
N ASP A 261 -12.34 2.94 -5.95
CA ASP A 261 -12.87 3.84 -4.93
C ASP A 261 -13.71 5.00 -5.52
N VAL A 262 -14.94 5.15 -5.01
CA VAL A 262 -15.92 6.17 -5.41
C VAL A 262 -16.45 6.82 -4.12
N PRO A 263 -15.73 7.81 -3.56
CA PRO A 263 -16.19 8.50 -2.37
C PRO A 263 -17.44 9.34 -2.67
N SER A 264 -18.22 9.61 -1.63
CA SER A 264 -19.41 10.46 -1.68
C SER A 264 -19.13 11.78 -0.98
N TYR A 265 -19.06 12.88 -1.72
CA TYR A 265 -18.93 14.22 -1.15
C TYR A 265 -20.30 14.90 -1.15
N GLN A 266 -20.79 15.29 0.03
CA GLN A 266 -22.14 15.87 0.22
C GLN A 266 -23.25 14.99 -0.38
N GLY A 267 -23.12 13.66 -0.26
CA GLY A 267 -24.10 12.70 -0.78
C GLY A 267 -24.03 12.46 -2.29
N HIS A 268 -23.00 12.96 -2.99
CA HIS A 268 -22.83 12.79 -4.42
C HIS A 268 -21.59 11.94 -4.72
N PRO A 269 -21.70 10.88 -5.56
CA PRO A 269 -20.57 10.06 -5.94
C PRO A 269 -19.55 10.88 -6.72
N PHE A 270 -18.29 10.73 -6.36
CA PHE A 270 -17.18 11.44 -6.95
C PHE A 270 -16.35 10.52 -7.84
N TYR A 271 -16.02 11.03 -9.03
CA TYR A 271 -15.09 10.39 -9.96
C TYR A 271 -14.01 11.39 -10.33
N LEU A 272 -12.77 10.93 -10.36
CA LEU A 272 -11.62 11.70 -10.77
C LEU A 272 -11.71 11.99 -12.26
N ARG A 273 -11.71 13.28 -12.63
CA ARG A 273 -11.76 13.74 -14.02
C ARG A 273 -10.50 14.57 -14.32
N GLN A 274 -9.47 13.89 -14.78
CA GLN A 274 -8.24 14.54 -15.23
C GLN A 274 -8.35 14.93 -16.70
N ALA A 275 -7.97 16.16 -17.03
CA ALA A 275 -8.02 16.65 -18.41
C ALA A 275 -7.20 15.73 -19.34
N GLY A 276 -7.81 15.28 -20.43
CA GLY A 276 -7.17 14.37 -21.40
C GLY A 276 -7.15 12.89 -20.99
N SER A 277 -7.59 12.54 -19.78
CA SER A 277 -7.73 11.16 -19.32
C SER A 277 -9.20 10.71 -19.35
N PRO A 278 -9.47 9.39 -19.48
CA PRO A 278 -10.78 8.85 -19.16
C PRO A 278 -11.17 9.17 -17.71
N THR A 279 -12.47 9.16 -17.40
CA THR A 279 -12.93 9.24 -16.01
C THR A 279 -12.39 8.06 -15.21
N GLN A 280 -11.88 8.32 -14.00
CA GLN A 280 -11.22 7.35 -13.14
C GLN A 280 -11.83 7.33 -11.74
N TRP A 281 -11.47 6.31 -10.98
CA TRP A 281 -11.67 6.22 -9.53
C TRP A 281 -10.64 7.06 -8.79
N GLN A 282 -10.87 7.24 -7.50
CA GLN A 282 -9.94 7.95 -6.62
C GLN A 282 -8.67 7.11 -6.38
N LEU A 283 -7.49 7.75 -6.28
CA LEU A 283 -6.19 7.07 -6.43
C LEU A 283 -5.21 7.26 -5.27
N GLU A 284 -5.57 8.09 -4.29
CA GLU A 284 -4.71 8.60 -3.23
C GLU A 284 -4.29 7.46 -2.30
N GLY A 285 -2.97 7.33 -2.11
CA GLY A 285 -2.36 6.24 -1.37
C GLY A 285 -2.34 6.44 0.16
N LEU A 286 -1.31 5.88 0.81
CA LEU A 286 -1.08 5.98 2.24
C LEU A 286 -0.95 7.44 2.70
N ASP A 287 -1.84 7.87 3.59
CA ASP A 287 -1.96 9.27 4.01
C ASP A 287 -2.00 9.39 5.53
N GLY A 288 -3.18 9.28 6.13
CA GLY A 288 -3.38 9.46 7.56
C GLY A 288 -2.56 8.48 8.39
N ILE A 289 -1.70 9.03 9.26
CA ILE A 289 -0.95 8.28 10.27
C ILE A 289 -1.05 8.92 11.64
N GLN A 290 -1.14 8.10 12.68
CA GLN A 290 -1.08 8.58 14.06
C GLN A 290 -0.34 7.60 14.96
N LEU A 291 0.60 8.16 15.72
CA LEU A 291 1.33 7.42 16.73
C LEU A 291 0.53 7.41 18.05
N SER A 292 0.43 6.26 18.71
CA SER A 292 -0.12 6.19 20.06
C SER A 292 0.72 7.03 21.05
N PRO A 293 0.17 7.51 22.18
CA PRO A 293 0.95 8.32 23.14
C PRO A 293 2.18 7.59 23.70
N ASP A 294 2.08 6.28 23.92
CA ASP A 294 3.20 5.41 24.29
C ASP A 294 4.12 5.05 23.10
N GLY A 295 3.77 5.51 21.91
CA GLY A 295 4.29 5.22 20.58
C GLY A 295 4.77 3.80 20.36
N LEU A 296 4.05 2.85 20.96
CA LEU A 296 4.21 1.43 20.68
C LEU A 296 3.43 1.03 19.43
N THR A 297 2.42 1.79 19.02
CA THR A 297 1.51 1.47 17.91
C THR A 297 1.40 2.65 16.94
N MET A 298 1.53 2.37 15.66
CA MET A 298 1.21 3.30 14.58
C MET A 298 -0.14 2.91 13.99
N TYR A 299 -1.10 3.81 14.00
CA TYR A 299 -2.37 3.70 13.28
C TYR A 299 -2.24 4.39 11.93
N TYR A 300 -2.77 3.77 10.89
CA TYR A 300 -2.64 4.31 9.55
C TYR A 300 -3.72 3.83 8.60
N SER A 301 -3.93 4.59 7.53
CA SER A 301 -4.87 4.24 6.47
C SER A 301 -4.51 4.94 5.15
N PRO A 302 -4.62 4.24 4.01
CA PRO A 302 -4.73 4.88 2.70
C PRO A 302 -6.00 5.75 2.59
N LEU A 303 -5.89 6.93 1.97
CA LEU A 303 -7.00 7.86 1.84
C LEU A 303 -8.18 7.23 1.10
N SER A 304 -7.92 6.59 -0.04
CA SER A 304 -8.92 5.96 -0.91
C SER A 304 -9.37 4.57 -0.43
N THR A 305 -9.49 4.40 0.89
CA THR A 305 -10.08 3.22 1.51
C THR A 305 -10.85 3.59 2.78
N ASN A 306 -11.78 2.71 3.14
CA ASN A 306 -12.47 2.77 4.43
C ASN A 306 -11.70 2.04 5.54
N ASP A 307 -10.60 1.36 5.25
CA ASP A 307 -9.98 0.44 6.19
C ASP A 307 -8.98 1.13 7.11
N LEU A 308 -9.03 0.82 8.40
CA LEU A 308 -8.05 1.27 9.39
C LEU A 308 -7.10 0.13 9.75
N TYR A 309 -5.81 0.43 9.76
CA TYR A 309 -4.76 -0.52 10.14
C TYR A 309 -3.95 0.00 11.32
N SER A 310 -3.22 -0.92 11.95
CA SER A 310 -2.16 -0.56 12.87
C SER A 310 -1.00 -1.55 12.82
N ILE A 311 0.17 -1.09 13.26
CA ILE A 311 1.37 -1.92 13.39
C ILE A 311 2.16 -1.52 14.64
N PRO A 312 2.75 -2.48 15.39
CA PRO A 312 3.70 -2.14 16.44
C PRO A 312 4.93 -1.42 15.86
N THR A 313 5.26 -0.25 16.39
CA THR A 313 6.30 0.63 15.83
C THR A 313 7.70 0.00 15.85
N ARG A 314 7.93 -0.99 16.72
CA ARG A 314 9.15 -1.81 16.71
C ARG A 314 9.37 -2.51 15.37
N ASN A 315 8.31 -2.93 14.68
CA ASN A 315 8.39 -3.61 13.39
C ASN A 315 8.75 -2.62 12.25
N LEU A 316 8.30 -1.37 12.35
CA LEU A 316 8.76 -0.28 11.47
C LEU A 316 10.26 0.00 11.64
N ARG A 317 10.75 -0.10 12.89
CA ARG A 317 12.16 0.15 13.22
C ARG A 317 13.10 -1.04 13.00
N GLU A 318 12.55 -2.25 12.94
CA GLU A 318 13.33 -3.49 12.87
C GLU A 318 14.28 -3.48 11.67
N ARG A 319 15.49 -4.01 11.87
CA ARG A 319 16.53 -4.12 10.84
C ARG A 319 16.87 -5.58 10.60
N GLY A 320 17.23 -5.89 9.35
CA GLY A 320 17.69 -7.21 8.95
C GLY A 320 16.78 -7.87 7.91
N ARG A 321 17.20 -9.06 7.47
CA ARG A 321 16.62 -9.77 6.31
C ARG A 321 15.17 -10.22 6.51
N LEU A 322 14.69 -10.31 7.75
CA LEU A 322 13.33 -10.74 8.08
C LEU A 322 12.37 -9.59 8.42
N ALA A 323 12.88 -8.37 8.52
CA ALA A 323 12.11 -7.24 9.05
C ALA A 323 10.84 -6.94 8.23
N GLU A 324 10.88 -7.13 6.90
CA GLU A 324 9.69 -6.94 6.05
C GLU A 324 8.60 -7.98 6.33
N ILE A 325 9.01 -9.24 6.47
CA ILE A 325 8.11 -10.36 6.77
C ILE A 325 7.49 -10.16 8.15
N HIS A 326 8.29 -9.74 9.14
CA HIS A 326 7.79 -9.46 10.47
C HIS A 326 6.85 -8.27 10.48
N ALA A 327 7.13 -7.20 9.74
CA ALA A 327 6.22 -6.06 9.66
C ALA A 327 4.89 -6.45 9.02
N HIS A 328 4.91 -7.09 7.86
CA HIS A 328 3.70 -7.59 7.19
C HIS A 328 2.86 -8.47 8.14
N ALA A 329 3.49 -9.45 8.80
CA ALA A 329 2.81 -10.38 9.70
C ALA A 329 2.28 -9.74 11.00
N ASN A 330 2.69 -8.51 11.34
CA ASN A 330 2.23 -7.79 12.53
C ASN A 330 1.31 -6.60 12.20
N VAL A 331 0.90 -6.44 10.94
CA VAL A 331 -0.19 -5.53 10.59
C VAL A 331 -1.49 -6.08 11.15
N SER A 332 -2.25 -5.22 11.84
CA SER A 332 -3.58 -5.53 12.36
C SER A 332 -4.61 -4.66 11.64
N SER A 333 -5.66 -5.26 11.09
CA SER A 333 -6.83 -4.53 10.59
C SER A 333 -7.81 -4.28 11.72
N HIS A 334 -8.38 -3.08 11.75
CA HIS A 334 -9.46 -2.66 12.65
C HIS A 334 -10.82 -2.59 11.92
N GLY A 335 -10.89 -3.10 10.69
CA GLY A 335 -12.06 -3.00 9.83
C GLY A 335 -12.28 -1.58 9.30
N GLN A 336 -13.53 -1.29 8.94
CA GLN A 336 -13.90 -0.05 8.29
C GLN A 336 -14.17 1.09 9.27
N ARG A 337 -13.71 2.31 8.95
CA ARG A 337 -13.88 3.56 9.71
C ARG A 337 -15.06 4.43 9.24
N GLY A 338 -15.89 3.89 8.35
CA GLY A 338 -17.12 4.55 7.88
C GLY A 338 -16.94 5.57 6.76
N GLY A 339 -15.75 5.72 6.17
CA GLY A 339 -15.49 6.58 5.01
C GLY A 339 -13.99 6.77 4.75
N ASN A 340 -13.68 7.43 3.64
CA ASN A 340 -12.36 7.93 3.33
C ASN A 340 -12.01 9.09 4.26
N ALA A 341 -10.81 9.04 4.80
CA ALA A 341 -10.24 10.09 5.62
C ALA A 341 -8.87 10.49 5.08
N ASN A 342 -8.56 11.77 5.23
CA ASN A 342 -7.31 12.38 4.82
C ASN A 342 -6.26 12.24 5.93
N GLY A 343 -5.69 13.35 6.44
CA GLY A 343 -4.77 13.33 7.57
C GLY A 343 -5.40 12.77 8.84
N PHE A 344 -4.55 12.25 9.73
CA PHE A 344 -4.94 11.91 11.10
C PHE A 344 -4.37 12.95 12.08
N GLU A 345 -4.81 12.91 13.33
CA GLU A 345 -4.19 13.58 14.47
C GLU A 345 -4.49 12.76 15.75
N GLY A 346 -3.81 13.03 16.85
CA GLY A 346 -4.09 12.39 18.13
C GLY A 346 -3.93 13.33 19.31
N ASP A 347 -4.53 12.92 20.43
CA ASP A 347 -4.42 13.64 21.70
C ASP A 347 -3.73 12.81 22.79
N SER A 348 -3.61 13.41 23.97
CA SER A 348 -3.03 12.76 25.15
C SER A 348 -3.89 11.63 25.74
N ASN A 349 -5.17 11.52 25.35
CA ASN A 349 -6.04 10.41 25.74
C ASN A 349 -5.85 9.18 24.84
N GLY A 350 -5.09 9.32 23.76
CA GLY A 350 -4.83 8.26 22.79
C GLY A 350 -5.94 8.09 21.77
N LEU A 351 -6.83 9.08 21.64
CA LEU A 351 -7.80 9.11 20.55
C LEU A 351 -7.08 9.39 19.24
N ILE A 352 -7.53 8.73 18.17
CA ILE A 352 -6.99 8.88 16.82
C ILE A 352 -8.02 9.63 15.99
N TYR A 353 -7.91 10.95 15.89
CA TYR A 353 -8.76 11.78 15.06
C TYR A 353 -8.52 11.50 13.58
N GLN A 354 -9.59 11.37 12.82
CA GLN A 354 -9.62 11.01 11.42
C GLN A 354 -10.42 12.09 10.68
N LEU A 355 -9.78 12.83 9.78
CA LEU A 355 -10.42 13.92 9.08
C LEU A 355 -11.20 13.34 7.91
N MET A 356 -12.53 13.41 7.95
CA MET A 356 -13.46 12.68 7.06
C MET A 356 -14.15 13.61 6.04
N PRO A 357 -13.53 13.91 4.88
CA PRO A 357 -14.17 14.73 3.85
C PRO A 357 -15.49 14.22 3.32
N GLU A 358 -15.70 12.90 3.23
CA GLU A 358 -17.00 12.33 2.81
C GLU A 358 -18.16 12.74 3.72
N HIS A 359 -17.85 13.03 4.98
CA HIS A 359 -18.82 13.29 6.02
C HIS A 359 -18.78 14.71 6.56
N ASN A 360 -18.03 15.62 5.94
CA ASN A 360 -17.81 16.98 6.45
C ASN A 360 -17.52 17.00 7.96
N ALA A 361 -16.70 16.05 8.42
CA ALA A 361 -16.57 15.73 9.84
C ALA A 361 -15.15 15.34 10.22
N ILE A 362 -14.90 15.29 11.51
CA ILE A 362 -13.81 14.52 12.11
C ILE A 362 -14.45 13.38 12.90
N TYR A 363 -13.96 12.17 12.67
CA TYR A 363 -14.23 11.02 13.54
C TYR A 363 -13.02 10.79 14.44
N TYR A 364 -13.17 9.95 15.45
CA TYR A 364 -12.02 9.40 16.17
C TYR A 364 -12.15 7.91 16.35
N PHE A 365 -11.03 7.21 16.20
CA PHE A 365 -10.91 5.83 16.67
C PHE A 365 -10.41 5.81 18.11
N ASP A 366 -11.10 5.07 18.97
CA ASP A 366 -10.69 4.85 20.36
C ASP A 366 -10.10 3.43 20.52
N PRO A 367 -8.77 3.30 20.71
CA PRO A 367 -8.14 2.00 20.92
C PRO A 367 -8.64 1.22 22.14
N ARG A 368 -9.31 1.87 23.10
CA ARG A 368 -9.76 1.24 24.34
C ARG A 368 -11.01 0.39 24.14
N ASP A 369 -11.88 0.78 23.22
CA ASP A 369 -13.08 0.03 22.86
C ASP A 369 -13.02 -0.56 21.43
N GLY A 370 -12.06 -0.12 20.62
CA GLY A 370 -11.84 -0.60 19.26
C GLY A 370 -12.85 -0.06 18.24
N GLN A 371 -13.49 1.08 18.53
CA GLN A 371 -14.55 1.64 17.69
C GLN A 371 -14.20 3.02 17.14
N THR A 372 -14.81 3.34 15.99
CA THR A 372 -14.79 4.68 15.40
C THR A 372 -16.06 5.43 15.80
N HIS A 373 -15.89 6.64 16.32
CA HIS A 373 -16.96 7.51 16.82
C HIS A 373 -16.96 8.83 16.05
N GLY A 374 -18.13 9.45 15.89
CA GLY A 374 -18.21 10.82 15.40
C GLY A 374 -17.72 11.79 16.48
N PHE A 375 -16.83 12.73 16.13
CA PHE A 375 -16.42 13.82 17.04
C PHE A 375 -17.16 15.11 16.71
N VAL A 376 -16.91 15.69 15.54
CA VAL A 376 -17.54 16.95 15.13
C VAL A 376 -17.91 16.90 13.65
N ARG A 377 -19.08 17.44 13.32
CA ARG A 377 -19.52 17.69 11.94
C ARG A 377 -20.01 19.12 11.82
N ASP A 378 -19.51 19.82 10.82
CA ASP A 378 -19.97 21.16 10.49
C ASP A 378 -20.10 21.35 8.97
N PRO A 379 -21.19 21.99 8.50
CA PRO A 379 -21.42 22.37 7.11
C PRO A 379 -20.22 22.99 6.38
N ARG A 380 -19.38 23.75 7.09
CA ARG A 380 -18.21 24.48 6.57
C ARG A 380 -17.01 23.57 6.32
N MET A 381 -17.00 22.34 6.83
CA MET A 381 -15.90 21.37 6.72
C MET A 381 -15.91 20.59 5.40
N LEU A 382 -15.90 21.28 4.25
CA LEU A 382 -16.08 20.64 2.93
C LEU A 382 -14.93 19.72 2.51
N TRP A 383 -13.75 19.91 3.09
CA TRP A 383 -12.61 19.00 3.02
C TRP A 383 -11.64 19.34 4.14
N PRO A 384 -11.76 18.70 5.31
CA PRO A 384 -10.75 18.79 6.36
C PRO A 384 -9.51 18.02 5.91
N ASP A 385 -8.39 18.71 5.70
CA ASP A 385 -7.19 18.10 5.10
C ASP A 385 -6.18 17.62 6.17
N GLY A 386 -5.65 18.56 6.93
CA GLY A 386 -4.79 18.33 8.09
C GLY A 386 -5.37 18.96 9.36
N ALA A 387 -4.93 18.46 10.51
CA ALA A 387 -5.30 18.99 11.81
C ALA A 387 -4.10 19.06 12.74
N SER A 388 -4.22 19.88 13.77
CA SER A 388 -3.24 20.01 14.84
C SER A 388 -3.96 20.16 16.17
N VAL A 389 -3.77 19.21 17.09
CA VAL A 389 -4.18 19.36 18.49
C VAL A 389 -3.14 20.23 19.18
N ALA A 390 -3.54 21.44 19.53
CA ALA A 390 -2.66 22.46 20.10
C ALA A 390 -2.60 22.38 21.64
N ALA A 391 -1.57 23.01 22.20
CA ALA A 391 -1.36 23.05 23.65
C ALA A 391 -2.43 23.84 24.42
N ASP A 392 -3.25 24.62 23.72
CA ASP A 392 -4.39 25.36 24.26
C ASP A 392 -5.66 24.51 24.43
N GLY A 393 -5.61 23.22 24.05
CA GLY A 393 -6.73 22.28 24.16
C GLY A 393 -7.68 22.26 22.96
N TRP A 394 -7.35 22.98 21.89
CA TRP A 394 -8.15 23.00 20.66
C TRP A 394 -7.56 22.11 19.58
N ILE A 395 -8.43 21.55 18.74
CA ILE A 395 -8.04 20.95 17.47
C ILE A 395 -8.29 21.97 16.36
N TYR A 396 -7.22 22.38 15.69
CA TYR A 396 -7.25 23.27 14.53
C TYR A 396 -7.21 22.44 13.26
N MET A 397 -7.88 22.90 12.21
CA MET A 397 -7.91 22.20 10.94
C MET A 397 -8.07 23.14 9.76
N ASN A 398 -7.45 22.79 8.62
CA ASN A 398 -7.58 23.57 7.40
C ASN A 398 -8.61 22.96 6.44
N ILE A 399 -9.37 23.86 5.80
CA ILE A 399 -10.39 23.54 4.79
C ILE A 399 -9.94 24.10 3.44
N ASN A 400 -9.69 23.21 2.49
CA ASN A 400 -9.11 23.57 1.19
C ASN A 400 -9.98 23.24 -0.04
N GLN A 401 -11.15 22.64 0.18
CA GLN A 401 -12.11 22.30 -0.88
C GLN A 401 -11.51 21.41 -1.99
N LEU A 402 -10.60 20.48 -1.65
CA LEU A 402 -9.80 19.69 -2.61
C LEU A 402 -10.60 19.04 -3.76
N PRO A 403 -11.80 18.45 -3.57
CA PRO A 403 -12.55 17.80 -4.64
C PRO A 403 -12.95 18.72 -5.78
N TYR A 404 -12.92 20.02 -5.54
CA TYR A 404 -13.32 21.04 -6.51
C TYR A 404 -12.14 21.65 -7.26
N GLN A 405 -10.92 21.18 -7.02
CA GLN A 405 -9.73 21.69 -7.70
C GLN A 405 -9.71 21.33 -9.20
N PRO A 406 -8.98 22.08 -10.04
CA PRO A 406 -9.00 21.90 -11.49
C PRO A 406 -8.43 20.56 -11.96
N SER A 407 -7.41 20.02 -11.28
CA SER A 407 -6.79 18.74 -11.63
C SER A 407 -7.78 17.56 -11.54
N TRP A 408 -8.86 17.71 -10.77
CA TRP A 408 -9.87 16.69 -10.57
C TRP A 408 -11.18 16.98 -11.33
N ASN A 409 -11.27 18.13 -12.01
CA ASN A 409 -12.46 18.63 -12.68
C ASN A 409 -12.18 19.13 -14.11
N ASN A 410 -11.44 18.34 -14.90
CA ASN A 410 -11.13 18.64 -16.31
C ASN A 410 -10.49 20.02 -16.54
N GLY A 411 -9.65 20.46 -15.60
CA GLY A 411 -8.97 21.76 -15.67
C GLY A 411 -9.81 22.95 -15.19
N VAL A 412 -11.04 22.74 -14.74
CA VAL A 412 -11.91 23.81 -14.23
C VAL A 412 -11.81 23.90 -12.70
N ASP A 413 -11.33 25.03 -12.18
CA ASP A 413 -11.32 25.26 -10.74
C ASP A 413 -12.74 25.63 -10.28
N LEU A 414 -13.35 24.75 -9.49
CA LEU A 414 -14.68 24.89 -8.91
C LEU A 414 -14.63 25.32 -7.44
N ARG A 415 -13.44 25.52 -6.87
CA ARG A 415 -13.26 26.04 -5.52
C ARG A 415 -13.68 27.51 -5.46
N THR A 416 -14.18 27.93 -4.31
CA THR A 416 -14.60 29.31 -4.08
C THR A 416 -13.93 29.85 -2.83
N TYR A 417 -13.14 30.93 -2.99
CA TYR A 417 -12.50 31.57 -1.85
C TYR A 417 -13.53 32.12 -0.84
N PRO A 418 -13.17 32.15 0.46
CA PRO A 418 -11.88 31.72 1.00
C PRO A 418 -11.82 30.21 1.33
N GLY A 419 -10.60 29.66 1.45
CA GLY A 419 -10.36 28.50 2.32
C GLY A 419 -10.40 28.93 3.79
N ALA A 420 -10.33 28.01 4.75
CA ALA A 420 -10.39 28.40 6.17
C ALA A 420 -9.48 27.59 7.08
N VAL A 421 -9.12 28.17 8.23
CA VAL A 421 -8.79 27.43 9.46
C VAL A 421 -10.02 27.46 10.34
N LEU A 422 -10.49 26.28 10.70
CA LEU A 422 -11.54 26.06 11.69
C LEU A 422 -10.92 25.45 12.96
N ARG A 423 -11.57 25.62 14.11
CA ARG A 423 -11.17 24.92 15.33
C ARG A 423 -12.35 24.50 16.19
N SER A 424 -12.15 23.47 17.00
CA SER A 424 -13.09 23.04 18.04
C SER A 424 -12.37 22.64 19.32
N GLU A 425 -13.06 22.65 20.46
CA GLU A 425 -12.50 22.14 21.72
C GLU A 425 -12.27 20.64 21.58
N ALA A 426 -11.07 20.15 21.87
CA ALA A 426 -10.76 18.74 21.72
C ALA A 426 -11.49 17.90 22.80
N GLU A 427 -11.88 16.67 22.45
CA GLU A 427 -12.69 15.77 23.31
C GLU A 427 -12.07 15.58 24.71
N ALA A 428 -10.74 15.46 24.75
CA ALA A 428 -9.99 15.32 25.99
C ALA A 428 -10.20 16.48 26.99
N TYR A 429 -10.47 17.67 26.48
CA TYR A 429 -10.66 18.89 27.27
C TYR A 429 -12.14 19.15 27.54
N ALA A 430 -13.04 18.87 26.59
CA ALA A 430 -14.49 18.96 26.77
C ALA A 430 -15.03 18.05 27.89
N ALA A 431 -14.47 16.85 28.03
CA ALA A 431 -14.81 15.94 29.14
C ALA A 431 -14.33 16.44 30.51
N SER A 432 -13.35 17.36 30.55
CA SER A 432 -12.80 17.92 31.79
C SER A 432 -13.51 19.20 32.25
N THR A 433 -14.14 19.94 31.32
CA THR A 433 -14.83 21.22 31.56
C THR A 433 -16.30 21.06 31.97
N THR A 434 -16.90 19.89 31.77
CA THR A 434 -18.30 19.58 32.11
C THR A 434 -18.55 19.12 33.55
N ALA A 435 -17.53 19.11 34.41
CA ALA A 435 -17.66 18.84 35.84
C ALA A 435 -18.08 20.11 36.62
N ASP A 436 -19.37 20.44 36.63
CA ASP A 436 -19.95 21.49 37.50
C ASP A 436 -19.97 21.02 38.97
N PRO A 437 -19.35 21.76 39.93
CA PRO A 437 -19.36 21.42 41.35
C PRO A 437 -20.64 21.80 42.10
N SER A 438 -21.72 22.22 41.43
CA SER A 438 -22.85 22.88 42.11
C SER A 438 -24.27 22.43 41.71
N SER A 439 -24.62 21.15 41.88
CA SER A 439 -26.03 20.78 42.02
C SER A 439 -26.29 19.72 43.08
N ASP A 440 -26.98 20.17 44.14
CA ASP A 440 -27.52 19.35 45.22
C ASP A 440 -28.96 18.90 44.88
N THR A 441 -29.29 17.67 45.30
CA THR A 441 -30.61 17.01 45.52
C THR A 441 -31.39 16.36 44.35
N PRO A 442 -32.29 15.37 44.62
CA PRO A 442 -32.22 14.26 45.58
C PRO A 442 -32.65 12.88 45.00
N THR A 443 -32.35 11.84 45.75
CA THR A 443 -32.65 10.40 45.58
C THR A 443 -34.12 10.03 45.33
N LEU A 444 -34.35 9.05 44.44
CA LEU A 444 -35.30 7.95 44.71
C LEU A 444 -34.77 6.62 44.15
N ALA A 445 -34.53 5.68 45.06
CA ALA A 445 -34.05 4.33 44.79
C ALA A 445 -35.20 3.34 44.55
N SER A 446 -35.00 2.42 43.61
CA SER A 446 -35.45 1.02 43.54
C SER A 446 -35.23 0.55 42.10
N GLN A 447 -34.69 -0.61 41.75
CA GLN A 447 -34.39 -1.86 42.44
C GLN A 447 -33.43 -2.62 41.51
N LEU A 448 -32.18 -2.87 41.93
CA LEU A 448 -31.32 -3.91 41.35
C LEU A 448 -30.44 -4.49 42.48
N PRO A 449 -30.04 -5.78 42.40
CA PRO A 449 -29.69 -6.58 43.57
C PRO A 449 -28.35 -6.16 44.17
N THR A 450 -28.34 -5.88 45.48
CA THR A 450 -27.11 -5.63 46.24
C THR A 450 -26.29 -6.92 46.37
N MET A 451 -25.07 -6.90 45.85
CA MET A 451 -24.05 -7.90 46.17
C MET A 451 -23.66 -7.80 47.66
N ASP A 452 -23.70 -8.94 48.33
CA ASP A 452 -23.32 -9.11 49.73
C ASP A 452 -21.79 -9.04 49.90
N MET A 453 -21.28 -7.88 50.32
CA MET A 453 -19.86 -7.59 50.53
C MET A 453 -19.20 -8.43 51.65
N ASN A 454 -19.97 -9.13 52.48
CA ASN A 454 -19.41 -10.10 53.44
C ASN A 454 -19.08 -11.45 52.79
N LYS A 455 -19.72 -11.81 51.66
CA LYS A 455 -19.32 -12.98 50.85
C LYS A 455 -18.10 -12.70 49.98
N PHE A 456 -17.93 -11.46 49.51
CA PHE A 456 -16.76 -11.07 48.71
C PHE A 456 -15.46 -11.00 49.55
N THR A 457 -15.54 -10.49 50.78
CA THR A 457 -14.40 -10.46 51.72
C THR A 457 -14.01 -11.85 52.24
N THR A 458 -14.96 -12.77 52.38
CA THR A 458 -14.68 -14.17 52.76
C THR A 458 -13.99 -14.95 51.63
N SER A 459 -14.29 -14.64 50.35
CA SER A 459 -13.58 -15.22 49.20
C SER A 459 -12.16 -14.68 49.02
N PHE A 460 -11.89 -13.42 49.38
CA PHE A 460 -10.54 -12.84 49.28
C PHE A 460 -9.61 -13.27 50.43
N GLN A 461 -10.14 -13.49 51.63
CA GLN A 461 -9.36 -14.04 52.75
C GLN A 461 -8.99 -15.53 52.57
N ASN A 462 -9.75 -16.28 51.76
CA ASN A 462 -9.40 -17.66 51.41
C ASN A 462 -8.47 -17.75 50.17
N PHE A 463 -8.44 -16.74 49.30
CA PHE A 463 -7.47 -16.66 48.20
C PHE A 463 -6.06 -16.26 48.70
N GLY A 464 -5.97 -15.42 49.74
CA GLY A 464 -4.72 -15.00 50.37
C GLY A 464 -4.00 -16.06 51.22
N LYS A 465 -4.59 -17.24 51.45
CA LYS A 465 -3.95 -18.35 52.19
C LYS A 465 -3.39 -19.48 51.33
N THR A 466 -3.65 -19.49 50.02
CA THR A 466 -3.11 -20.53 49.11
C THR A 466 -1.96 -20.03 48.23
N VAL A 467 -1.63 -18.72 48.28
CA VAL A 467 -0.54 -18.12 47.49
C VAL A 467 0.55 -17.56 48.41
N SER A 468 1.07 -18.39 49.32
CA SER A 468 2.24 -18.02 50.14
C SER A 468 3.30 -19.11 50.35
N SER A 469 3.32 -20.18 49.53
CA SER A 469 4.36 -21.23 49.65
C SER A 469 5.07 -21.65 48.36
N SER A 470 4.92 -20.95 47.23
CA SER A 470 5.57 -21.37 45.97
C SER A 470 6.46 -20.32 45.29
N VAL A 471 6.80 -19.21 45.95
CA VAL A 471 7.71 -18.17 45.40
C VAL A 471 9.20 -18.47 45.73
N SER A 472 9.54 -19.74 46.01
CA SER A 472 10.94 -20.17 46.15
C SER A 472 11.24 -21.56 45.57
N PRO A 473 10.89 -21.83 44.29
CA PRO A 473 11.81 -22.63 43.46
C PRO A 473 11.79 -22.29 41.95
N PHE A 474 11.56 -21.04 41.53
CA PHE A 474 11.74 -20.67 40.10
C PHE A 474 13.23 -20.49 39.75
N ALA A 475 13.96 -19.75 40.59
CA ALA A 475 15.39 -19.51 40.42
C ALA A 475 16.23 -20.80 40.39
N GLN A 476 15.86 -21.81 41.19
CA GLN A 476 16.53 -23.11 41.22
C GLN A 476 16.26 -23.95 39.96
N ARG A 477 15.04 -23.92 39.40
CA ARG A 477 14.70 -24.62 38.16
C ARG A 477 15.40 -24.01 36.95
N SER A 478 15.47 -22.68 36.88
CA SER A 478 16.25 -21.98 35.85
C SER A 478 17.76 -22.23 36.01
N GLN A 479 18.29 -22.28 37.23
CA GLN A 479 19.71 -22.62 37.46
C GLN A 479 20.03 -24.08 37.11
N GLN A 480 19.12 -25.02 37.39
CA GLN A 480 19.27 -26.42 37.04
C GLN A 480 19.19 -26.64 35.52
N TRP A 481 18.25 -26.01 34.84
CA TRP A 481 18.14 -26.02 33.37
C TRP A 481 19.39 -25.43 32.70
N ILE A 482 19.94 -24.34 33.25
CA ILE A 482 21.21 -23.75 32.78
C ILE A 482 22.40 -24.71 33.02
N ARG A 483 22.46 -25.41 34.17
CA ARG A 483 23.51 -26.40 34.47
C ARG A 483 23.44 -27.64 33.56
N GLU A 484 22.24 -28.08 33.22
CA GLU A 484 21.99 -29.19 32.30
C GLU A 484 22.35 -28.83 30.84
N GLN A 485 22.08 -27.60 30.40
CA GLN A 485 22.46 -27.09 29.08
C GLN A 485 23.97 -26.80 28.94
N THR A 486 24.67 -26.54 30.06
CA THR A 486 26.12 -26.26 30.08
C THR A 486 26.97 -27.48 30.44
N GLY A 487 26.37 -28.66 30.57
CA GLY A 487 27.07 -29.94 30.79
C GLY A 487 27.66 -30.13 32.19
N ASN A 488 27.27 -29.31 33.17
CA ASN A 488 27.84 -29.30 34.53
C ASN A 488 26.89 -29.91 35.59
N ALA A 489 25.93 -30.75 35.18
CA ALA A 489 25.01 -31.46 36.07
C ALA A 489 25.44 -32.93 36.26
N GLY A 490 25.50 -33.39 37.51
CA GLY A 490 26.10 -34.67 37.89
C GLY A 490 25.27 -35.93 37.61
N GLU A 491 23.96 -35.82 37.37
CA GLU A 491 23.10 -36.95 36.96
C GLU A 491 21.79 -36.42 36.35
N LYS A 492 21.50 -36.78 35.09
CA LYS A 492 20.23 -36.49 34.41
C LYS A 492 19.33 -37.71 34.56
N THR A 493 18.12 -37.55 35.09
CA THR A 493 17.13 -38.63 35.15
C THR A 493 16.77 -39.07 33.73
N GLU A 494 17.04 -40.33 33.37
CA GLU A 494 16.70 -40.89 32.07
C GLU A 494 15.21 -41.20 31.99
N LEU A 495 14.58 -40.78 30.89
CA LEU A 495 13.17 -41.04 30.61
C LEU A 495 13.00 -42.47 30.08
N PRO A 496 11.85 -43.14 30.33
CA PRO A 496 11.57 -44.44 29.74
C PRO A 496 11.72 -44.43 28.21
N HIS A 497 12.31 -45.49 27.64
CA HIS A 497 12.58 -45.58 26.20
C HIS A 497 11.33 -45.31 25.34
N ASP A 498 10.20 -45.92 25.70
CA ASP A 498 8.92 -45.74 24.99
C ASP A 498 8.42 -44.29 25.02
N TYR A 499 8.73 -43.54 26.08
CA TYR A 499 8.38 -42.12 26.18
C TYR A 499 9.23 -41.25 25.25
N VAL A 500 10.55 -41.50 25.21
CA VAL A 500 11.48 -40.79 24.32
C VAL A 500 11.17 -41.08 22.84
N GLU A 501 10.72 -42.30 22.55
CA GLU A 501 10.27 -42.70 21.22
C GLU A 501 8.99 -41.97 20.79
N LEU A 502 7.99 -41.88 21.69
CA LEU A 502 6.78 -41.12 21.45
C LEU A 502 7.05 -39.62 21.28
N GLU A 503 7.96 -39.07 22.07
CA GLU A 503 8.41 -37.67 21.97
C GLU A 503 9.03 -37.39 20.60
N THR A 504 9.93 -38.27 20.14
CA THR A 504 10.56 -38.18 18.81
C THR A 504 9.54 -38.22 17.67
N ARG A 505 8.54 -39.11 17.76
CA ARG A 505 7.46 -39.22 16.75
C ARG A 505 6.53 -38.01 16.75
N ILE A 506 6.18 -37.48 17.92
CA ILE A 506 5.35 -36.28 18.05
C ILE A 506 6.08 -35.05 17.47
N ASP A 507 7.37 -34.93 17.73
CA ASP A 507 8.18 -33.84 17.18
C ASP A 507 8.33 -33.94 15.66
N ALA A 508 8.51 -35.16 15.12
CA ALA A 508 8.51 -35.38 13.68
C ALA A 508 7.17 -35.02 13.03
N LEU A 509 6.04 -35.43 13.65
CA LEU A 509 4.70 -35.10 13.19
C LEU A 509 4.45 -33.58 13.19
N LYS A 510 4.87 -32.89 14.26
CA LYS A 510 4.78 -31.45 14.38
C LYS A 510 5.59 -30.73 13.30
N GLN A 511 6.82 -31.19 13.04
CA GLN A 511 7.66 -30.61 11.98
C GLN A 511 7.06 -30.83 10.58
N THR A 512 6.47 -31.99 10.33
CA THR A 512 5.76 -32.28 9.07
C THR A 512 4.61 -31.31 8.84
N HIS A 513 3.76 -31.08 9.85
CA HIS A 513 2.65 -30.13 9.75
C HIS A 513 3.15 -28.69 9.54
N GLN A 514 4.19 -28.28 10.27
CA GLN A 514 4.76 -26.94 10.15
C GLN A 514 5.35 -26.68 8.76
N LYS A 515 6.08 -27.65 8.19
CA LYS A 515 6.67 -27.53 6.84
C LYS A 515 5.61 -27.51 5.75
N LEU A 516 4.62 -28.40 5.84
CA LEU A 516 3.55 -28.45 4.85
C LEU A 516 2.68 -27.19 4.89
N LEU A 517 2.30 -26.74 6.09
CA LEU A 517 1.54 -25.49 6.27
C LEU A 517 2.34 -24.25 5.82
N ALA A 518 3.65 -24.22 6.04
CA ALA A 518 4.49 -23.13 5.54
C ALA A 518 4.47 -23.04 4.01
N ALA A 519 4.43 -24.18 3.30
CA ALA A 519 4.25 -24.20 1.85
C ALA A 519 2.81 -23.85 1.46
N THR A 520 1.82 -24.58 1.96
CA THR A 520 0.42 -24.45 1.53
C THR A 520 -0.27 -23.17 2.02
N SER A 521 0.22 -22.50 3.06
CA SER A 521 -0.30 -21.18 3.49
C SER A 521 -0.26 -20.12 2.40
N GLN A 522 0.57 -20.31 1.37
CA GLN A 522 0.60 -19.43 0.21
C GLN A 522 -0.73 -19.44 -0.58
N TYR A 523 -1.55 -20.50 -0.51
CA TYR A 523 -2.90 -20.52 -1.10
C TYR A 523 -3.83 -19.43 -0.51
N ALA A 524 -3.47 -18.81 0.62
CA ALA A 524 -4.18 -17.66 1.17
C ALA A 524 -3.91 -16.33 0.43
N ASN A 525 -2.98 -16.32 -0.54
CA ASN A 525 -2.63 -15.14 -1.35
C ASN A 525 -3.06 -15.37 -2.80
N GLU A 526 -3.90 -14.51 -3.38
CA GLU A 526 -4.45 -14.69 -4.75
C GLU A 526 -3.39 -14.84 -5.87
N ALA A 527 -2.14 -14.40 -5.64
CA ALA A 527 -1.02 -14.54 -6.56
C ALA A 527 -0.14 -15.80 -6.33
N TYR A 528 -0.63 -16.83 -5.64
CA TYR A 528 0.14 -18.03 -5.28
C TYR A 528 0.71 -18.82 -6.47
N ASP A 529 0.15 -18.64 -7.66
CA ASP A 529 0.65 -19.23 -8.90
C ASP A 529 2.02 -18.67 -9.34
N TYR A 530 2.47 -17.54 -8.77
CA TYR A 530 3.79 -16.96 -9.04
C TYR A 530 4.42 -16.30 -7.79
N PRO A 531 4.92 -17.09 -6.82
CA PRO A 531 5.47 -16.54 -5.59
C PRO A 531 6.92 -16.04 -5.80
N PRO A 532 7.21 -14.74 -5.56
CA PRO A 532 8.58 -14.21 -5.70
C PRO A 532 9.55 -14.68 -4.59
N ASN A 533 9.06 -15.30 -3.51
CA ASN A 533 9.82 -15.49 -2.27
C ASN A 533 9.71 -16.89 -1.62
N ILE A 534 9.76 -17.97 -2.41
CA ILE A 534 9.94 -19.31 -1.82
C ILE A 534 11.38 -19.40 -1.26
N LYS A 535 11.52 -19.47 0.07
CA LYS A 535 12.80 -19.73 0.74
C LYS A 535 13.10 -21.23 0.68
N GLU A 536 14.15 -21.63 -0.04
CA GLU A 536 14.64 -23.02 -0.08
C GLU A 536 15.93 -23.19 0.72
N SER A 537 16.15 -24.38 1.29
CA SER A 537 17.43 -24.77 1.88
C SER A 537 18.42 -25.15 0.77
N PHE A 538 19.66 -24.67 0.85
CA PHE A 538 20.73 -24.94 -0.14
C PHE A 538 21.09 -26.43 -0.30
N GLN A 539 20.55 -27.32 0.55
CA GLN A 539 20.81 -28.76 0.53
C GLN A 539 19.88 -29.55 -0.43
N ASP A 540 18.80 -28.95 -0.95
CA ASP A 540 17.76 -29.70 -1.67
C ASP A 540 17.91 -29.77 -3.21
N LEU A 541 18.88 -29.03 -3.78
CA LEU A 541 19.01 -28.69 -5.21
C LEU A 541 19.74 -29.73 -6.10
N GLY A 542 19.68 -31.02 -5.77
CA GLY A 542 20.54 -32.04 -6.40
C GLY A 542 19.92 -32.95 -7.48
N LYS A 543 18.66 -33.40 -7.30
CA LYS A 543 17.98 -34.47 -8.09
C LYS A 543 16.45 -34.33 -8.05
N SER A 544 15.73 -34.90 -9.02
CA SER A 544 14.25 -34.97 -9.00
C SER A 544 13.75 -35.81 -7.81
N ILE A 545 12.55 -35.51 -7.32
CA ILE A 545 11.90 -36.22 -6.21
C ILE A 545 11.68 -37.69 -6.59
N SER A 546 11.27 -37.96 -7.83
CA SER A 546 11.13 -39.30 -8.38
C SER A 546 12.45 -40.10 -8.36
N GLU A 547 13.59 -39.47 -8.65
CA GLU A 547 14.92 -40.10 -8.51
C GLU A 547 15.32 -40.33 -7.06
N LYS A 548 15.01 -39.39 -6.16
CA LYS A 548 15.28 -39.51 -4.72
C LYS A 548 14.51 -40.68 -4.10
N VAL A 549 13.23 -40.83 -4.44
CA VAL A 549 12.37 -41.97 -4.04
C VAL A 549 12.91 -43.30 -4.58
N GLY A 550 13.32 -43.33 -5.85
CA GLY A 550 13.92 -44.52 -6.48
C GLY A 550 15.28 -44.92 -5.88
N LEU A 551 16.04 -43.99 -5.30
CA LEU A 551 17.30 -44.25 -4.59
C LEU A 551 17.05 -44.71 -3.14
N LEU A 552 16.06 -44.12 -2.47
CA LEU A 552 15.64 -44.49 -1.11
C LEU A 552 15.13 -45.93 -1.03
N SER A 553 14.31 -46.35 -2.01
CA SER A 553 13.78 -47.72 -2.08
C SER A 553 14.86 -48.80 -2.27
N LYS A 554 16.10 -48.43 -2.60
CA LYS A 554 17.25 -49.32 -2.78
C LYS A 554 18.29 -49.22 -1.65
N ALA A 555 18.11 -48.30 -0.70
CA ALA A 555 19.03 -48.11 0.41
C ALA A 555 18.73 -49.14 1.51
N ASN A 556 19.76 -49.88 1.96
CA ASN A 556 19.65 -50.90 3.00
C ASN A 556 20.04 -50.38 4.40
N SER A 557 20.40 -49.10 4.52
CA SER A 557 20.73 -48.45 5.80
C SER A 557 20.45 -46.95 5.80
N ALA A 558 20.25 -46.38 7.00
CA ALA A 558 20.09 -44.94 7.19
C ALA A 558 21.29 -44.11 6.67
N ALA A 559 22.49 -44.69 6.67
CA ALA A 559 23.69 -44.06 6.13
C ALA A 559 23.68 -44.01 4.59
N GLU A 560 23.20 -45.07 3.93
CA GLU A 560 23.02 -45.10 2.47
C GLU A 560 21.92 -44.13 2.02
N ALA A 561 20.83 -44.02 2.79
CA ALA A 561 19.78 -43.03 2.57
C ALA A 561 20.33 -41.60 2.68
N GLN A 562 21.10 -41.28 3.73
CA GLN A 562 21.71 -39.97 3.93
C GLN A 562 22.73 -39.59 2.83
N ALA A 563 23.47 -40.58 2.30
CA ALA A 563 24.42 -40.38 1.21
C ALA A 563 23.74 -40.06 -0.13
N ALA A 564 22.54 -40.59 -0.39
CA ALA A 564 21.78 -40.32 -1.60
C ALA A 564 21.32 -38.84 -1.71
N PHE A 565 21.14 -38.16 -0.58
CA PHE A 565 20.70 -36.75 -0.49
C PHE A 565 21.84 -35.72 -0.50
N THR A 566 23.05 -36.11 -0.15
CA THR A 566 24.19 -35.19 0.03
C THR A 566 25.18 -35.22 -1.14
N ALA A 567 24.91 -36.03 -2.17
CA ALA A 567 25.73 -36.10 -3.38
C ALA A 567 25.68 -34.78 -4.19
N PRO A 568 26.81 -34.30 -4.74
CA PRO A 568 26.88 -33.03 -5.45
C PRO A 568 26.01 -33.01 -6.73
N PRO A 569 25.44 -31.86 -7.12
CA PRO A 569 24.52 -31.76 -8.26
C PRO A 569 25.26 -31.93 -9.59
N SER A 570 24.68 -32.69 -10.52
CA SER A 570 25.16 -32.80 -11.91
C SER A 570 24.22 -32.19 -12.95
N ALA A 571 23.15 -31.51 -12.55
CA ALA A 571 22.16 -30.92 -13.45
C ALA A 571 21.81 -29.48 -13.06
N ASN A 572 21.38 -28.68 -14.06
CA ASN A 572 20.95 -27.30 -13.91
C ASN A 572 19.87 -27.15 -12.81
N PRO A 573 19.83 -26.01 -12.10
CA PRO A 573 18.87 -25.79 -11.01
C PRO A 573 17.42 -25.98 -11.50
N GLN A 574 16.70 -26.90 -10.87
CA GLN A 574 15.30 -27.21 -11.16
C GLN A 574 14.41 -25.96 -11.01
N PRO A 575 13.50 -25.66 -11.96
CA PRO A 575 12.71 -24.43 -11.90
C PRO A 575 11.62 -24.43 -10.81
N LYS A 576 11.26 -23.22 -10.37
CA LYS A 576 10.52 -22.91 -9.12
C LYS A 576 9.03 -22.69 -9.38
N THR A 577 8.24 -23.76 -9.40
CA THR A 577 6.77 -23.62 -9.28
C THR A 577 6.32 -23.91 -7.86
N PHE A 578 5.12 -23.45 -7.52
CA PHE A 578 4.52 -23.72 -6.21
C PHE A 578 4.34 -25.23 -5.95
N ALA A 579 3.92 -25.98 -6.97
CA ALA A 579 3.81 -27.43 -6.94
C ALA A 579 5.15 -28.11 -6.56
N HIS A 580 6.27 -27.67 -7.13
CA HIS A 580 7.59 -28.19 -6.73
C HIS A 580 7.94 -27.90 -5.24
N ALA A 581 7.45 -26.79 -4.67
CA ALA A 581 7.67 -26.47 -3.26
C ALA A 581 6.81 -27.32 -2.31
N ILE A 582 5.56 -27.58 -2.69
CA ILE A 582 4.70 -28.54 -2.00
C ILE A 582 5.35 -29.93 -2.09
N ALA A 583 5.79 -30.34 -3.27
CA ALA A 583 6.42 -31.63 -3.52
C ALA A 583 7.61 -31.89 -2.56
N ARG A 584 8.53 -30.91 -2.44
CA ARG A 584 9.68 -31.02 -1.54
C ARG A 584 9.28 -31.05 -0.06
N SER A 585 8.30 -30.22 0.33
CA SER A 585 7.83 -30.16 1.72
C SER A 585 7.17 -31.48 2.14
N SER A 586 6.36 -32.05 1.26
CA SER A 586 5.74 -33.36 1.43
C SER A 586 6.77 -34.48 1.53
N LEU A 587 7.78 -34.49 0.65
CA LEU A 587 8.87 -35.48 0.71
C LEU A 587 9.66 -35.38 2.02
N ALA A 588 10.00 -34.17 2.47
CA ALA A 588 10.72 -33.96 3.73
C ALA A 588 9.89 -34.39 4.95
N GLY A 589 8.57 -34.18 4.90
CA GLY A 589 7.63 -34.66 5.92
C GLY A 589 7.55 -36.17 5.98
N SER A 590 7.45 -36.83 4.82
CA SER A 590 7.47 -38.29 4.70
C SER A 590 8.73 -38.91 5.31
N GLN A 591 9.89 -38.32 5.04
CA GLN A 591 11.17 -38.79 5.59
C GLN A 591 11.27 -38.60 7.10
N SER A 592 10.83 -37.45 7.62
CA SER A 592 10.86 -37.16 9.06
C SER A 592 10.03 -38.17 9.84
N LEU A 593 8.85 -38.52 9.31
CA LEU A 593 7.98 -39.55 9.88
C LEU A 593 8.59 -40.95 9.76
N SER A 594 9.17 -41.28 8.60
CA SER A 594 9.82 -42.58 8.38
C SER A 594 11.03 -42.81 9.30
N MET A 595 11.85 -41.78 9.53
CA MET A 595 13.01 -41.86 10.44
C MET A 595 12.61 -41.93 11.92
N ALA A 596 11.46 -41.37 12.29
CA ALA A 596 10.92 -41.46 13.65
C ALA A 596 10.22 -42.80 13.93
N THR A 597 10.05 -43.65 12.91
CA THR A 597 9.46 -44.99 13.05
C THR A 597 10.54 -46.00 13.48
N PRO A 598 10.33 -46.85 14.50
CA PRO A 598 11.38 -47.69 15.08
C PRO A 598 11.90 -48.78 14.14
N GLN A 599 13.19 -49.10 14.29
CA GLN A 599 13.78 -50.26 13.64
C GLN A 599 13.16 -51.56 14.17
N GLY A 600 12.32 -52.20 13.36
CA GLY A 600 11.61 -53.44 13.69
C GLY A 600 10.10 -53.41 13.43
N SER A 601 9.52 -52.25 13.11
CA SER A 601 8.13 -52.17 12.64
C SER A 601 8.01 -52.74 11.23
N THR A 602 7.09 -53.68 11.02
CA THR A 602 6.90 -54.35 9.73
C THR A 602 6.01 -53.56 8.76
N GLU A 603 5.34 -52.50 9.20
CA GLU A 603 4.46 -51.68 8.36
C GLU A 603 4.93 -50.21 8.32
N PRO A 604 4.97 -49.57 7.13
CA PRO A 604 5.38 -48.17 7.00
C PRO A 604 4.29 -47.21 7.51
N ASP A 605 4.68 -46.05 8.04
CA ASP A 605 3.74 -45.04 8.52
C ASP A 605 2.78 -44.58 7.38
N PRO A 606 1.45 -44.69 7.57
CA PRO A 606 0.48 -44.36 6.52
C PRO A 606 0.54 -42.92 6.03
N LEU A 607 0.83 -41.96 6.93
CA LEU A 607 0.96 -40.55 6.57
C LEU A 607 2.25 -40.30 5.79
N ALA A 608 3.34 -40.99 6.14
CA ALA A 608 4.57 -40.93 5.36
C ALA A 608 4.37 -41.43 3.91
N GLN A 609 3.64 -42.53 3.73
CA GLN A 609 3.31 -43.07 2.40
C GLN A 609 2.42 -42.13 1.59
N ALA A 610 1.41 -41.53 2.22
CA ALA A 610 0.54 -40.56 1.58
C ALA A 610 1.31 -39.30 1.12
N LEU A 611 2.20 -38.78 1.97
CA LEU A 611 3.02 -37.61 1.65
C LEU A 611 4.03 -37.88 0.54
N GLU A 612 4.56 -39.11 0.43
CA GLU A 612 5.46 -39.50 -0.66
C GLU A 612 4.73 -39.53 -2.01
N LYS A 613 3.54 -40.14 -2.06
CA LYS A 613 2.69 -40.15 -3.27
C LYS A 613 2.27 -38.73 -3.67
N PHE A 614 1.91 -37.90 -2.68
CA PHE A 614 1.58 -36.50 -2.91
C PHE A 614 2.76 -35.69 -3.44
N ALA A 615 3.97 -35.96 -2.93
CA ALA A 615 5.18 -35.31 -3.42
C ALA A 615 5.46 -35.59 -4.90
N ILE A 616 5.29 -36.84 -5.34
CA ILE A 616 5.51 -37.24 -6.74
C ILE A 616 4.46 -36.61 -7.66
N ALA A 617 3.20 -36.54 -7.23
CA ALA A 617 2.13 -35.93 -8.01
C ALA A 617 2.37 -34.42 -8.20
N GLU A 618 2.73 -33.71 -7.13
CA GLU A 618 3.04 -32.28 -7.18
C GLU A 618 4.31 -31.98 -8.00
N GLU A 619 5.30 -32.87 -8.01
CA GLU A 619 6.43 -32.77 -8.94
C GLU A 619 5.97 -32.83 -10.40
N LYS A 620 5.16 -33.83 -10.77
CA LYS A 620 4.63 -33.97 -12.14
C LYS A 620 3.75 -32.79 -12.56
N ALA A 621 2.94 -32.25 -11.62
CA ALA A 621 2.14 -31.06 -11.87
C ALA A 621 3.03 -29.82 -12.10
N GLY A 622 4.12 -29.70 -11.34
CA GLY A 622 5.13 -28.68 -11.53
C GLY A 622 5.82 -28.76 -12.89
N GLU A 623 6.21 -29.95 -13.34
CA GLU A 623 6.81 -30.17 -14.67
C GLU A 623 5.85 -29.80 -15.80
N ALA A 624 4.58 -30.20 -15.70
CA ALA A 624 3.55 -29.83 -16.67
C ALA A 624 3.37 -28.30 -16.78
N ARG A 625 3.53 -27.56 -15.67
CA ARG A 625 3.50 -26.09 -15.68
C ARG A 625 4.71 -25.49 -16.41
N LEU A 626 5.89 -26.05 -16.24
CA LEU A 626 7.08 -25.58 -16.96
C LEU A 626 6.97 -25.82 -18.47
N GLU A 627 6.37 -26.94 -18.87
CA GLU A 627 6.06 -27.23 -20.27
C GLU A 627 5.06 -26.20 -20.86
N GLN A 628 4.06 -25.79 -20.08
CA GLN A 628 3.14 -24.70 -20.45
C GLN A 628 3.92 -23.39 -20.69
N ASP A 629 4.76 -23.00 -19.73
CA ASP A 629 5.48 -21.74 -19.78
C ASP A 629 6.45 -21.71 -20.98
N GLU A 630 7.13 -22.81 -21.27
CA GLU A 630 7.98 -22.94 -22.48
C GLU A 630 7.15 -22.76 -23.76
N LYS A 631 5.98 -23.43 -23.87
CA LYS A 631 5.07 -23.27 -25.02
C LYS A 631 4.56 -21.84 -25.14
N ILE A 632 4.20 -21.17 -24.04
CA ILE A 632 3.74 -19.77 -24.05
C ILE A 632 4.87 -18.83 -24.48
N GLN A 633 6.07 -19.00 -23.95
CA GLN A 633 7.24 -18.18 -24.31
C GLN A 633 7.57 -18.30 -25.81
N THR A 634 7.62 -19.53 -26.31
CA THR A 634 8.05 -19.80 -27.69
C THR A 634 6.96 -19.55 -28.72
N ARG A 635 5.68 -19.83 -28.40
CA ARG A 635 4.58 -19.80 -29.38
C ARG A 635 3.63 -18.61 -29.25
N PHE A 636 3.55 -17.95 -28.10
CA PHE A 636 2.75 -16.74 -27.92
C PHE A 636 3.63 -15.50 -27.79
N LEU A 637 4.49 -15.42 -26.77
CA LEU A 637 5.25 -14.20 -26.46
C LEU A 637 6.21 -13.81 -27.59
N ALA A 638 6.91 -14.77 -28.21
CA ALA A 638 7.80 -14.50 -29.34
C ALA A 638 7.05 -13.91 -30.55
N GLY A 639 5.89 -14.47 -30.90
CA GLY A 639 5.07 -13.99 -32.03
C GLY A 639 4.41 -12.64 -31.75
N TRP A 640 3.90 -12.45 -30.54
CA TRP A 640 3.30 -11.17 -30.12
C TRP A 640 4.35 -10.05 -30.07
N SER A 641 5.56 -10.35 -29.55
CA SER A 641 6.69 -9.43 -29.55
C SER A 641 7.13 -9.06 -30.97
N THR A 642 7.15 -10.02 -31.90
CA THR A 642 7.46 -9.75 -33.32
C THR A 642 6.42 -8.82 -33.95
N THR A 643 5.13 -9.03 -33.66
CA THR A 643 4.05 -8.17 -34.15
C THR A 643 4.20 -6.73 -33.62
N LEU A 644 4.49 -6.57 -32.34
CA LEU A 644 4.68 -5.27 -31.70
C LEU A 644 5.94 -4.55 -32.19
N ASN A 645 7.08 -5.22 -32.12
CA ASN A 645 8.39 -4.58 -32.30
C ASN A 645 8.82 -4.46 -33.76
N THR A 646 8.21 -5.23 -34.67
CA THR A 646 8.56 -5.24 -36.10
C THR A 646 7.40 -4.73 -36.95
N ASN A 647 6.25 -5.41 -36.91
CA ASN A 647 5.14 -5.13 -37.83
C ASN A 647 4.49 -3.76 -37.54
N LEU A 648 4.05 -3.54 -36.29
CA LEU A 648 3.46 -2.27 -35.86
C LEU A 648 4.46 -1.12 -35.93
N LYS A 649 5.72 -1.36 -35.53
CA LYS A 649 6.80 -0.36 -35.65
C LYS A 649 7.06 0.07 -37.10
N THR A 650 6.92 -0.84 -38.06
CA THR A 650 7.06 -0.53 -39.48
C THR A 650 5.87 0.30 -39.98
N ALA A 651 4.65 -0.01 -39.54
CA ALA A 651 3.47 0.81 -39.81
C ALA A 651 3.60 2.23 -39.23
N ASP A 652 4.10 2.39 -38.00
CA ASP A 652 4.30 3.71 -37.38
C ASP A 652 5.35 4.55 -38.12
N LYS A 653 6.42 3.93 -38.61
CA LYS A 653 7.40 4.61 -39.49
C LYS A 653 6.74 5.10 -40.78
N ALA A 654 5.93 4.27 -41.43
CA ALA A 654 5.23 4.65 -42.65
C ALA A 654 4.23 5.80 -42.41
N ARG A 655 3.49 5.77 -41.30
CA ARG A 655 2.58 6.86 -40.88
C ARG A 655 3.32 8.17 -40.59
N THR A 656 4.50 8.09 -39.99
CA THR A 656 5.37 9.25 -39.76
C THR A 656 5.86 9.83 -41.08
N ALA A 657 6.24 8.98 -42.05
CA ALA A 657 6.64 9.42 -43.39
C ALA A 657 5.51 10.15 -44.13
N VAL A 658 4.26 9.66 -44.04
CA VAL A 658 3.07 10.34 -44.57
C VAL A 658 2.90 11.73 -43.93
N THR A 659 3.04 11.82 -42.62
CA THR A 659 2.91 13.09 -41.89
C THR A 659 3.96 14.10 -42.34
N ASN A 660 5.21 13.67 -42.50
CA ASN A 660 6.30 14.52 -42.99
C ASN A 660 6.10 14.96 -44.43
N ALA A 661 5.62 14.07 -45.31
CA ALA A 661 5.29 14.39 -46.69
C ALA A 661 4.13 15.40 -46.78
N ARG A 662 3.09 15.23 -45.94
CA ARG A 662 1.97 16.18 -45.83
C ARG A 662 2.47 17.57 -45.42
N LEU A 663 3.28 17.66 -44.36
CA LEU A 663 3.84 18.92 -43.89
C LEU A 663 4.71 19.60 -44.95
N SER A 664 5.45 18.82 -45.75
CA SER A 664 6.25 19.33 -46.86
C SER A 664 5.38 19.90 -47.99
N LEU A 665 4.27 19.23 -48.32
CA LEU A 665 3.26 19.70 -49.26
C LEU A 665 2.57 20.97 -48.75
N ASP A 666 2.16 21.00 -47.48
CA ASP A 666 1.55 22.17 -46.83
C ASP A 666 2.52 23.37 -46.86
N ALA A 667 3.80 23.15 -46.59
CA ALA A 667 4.83 24.18 -46.65
C ALA A 667 5.11 24.67 -48.09
N ALA A 668 5.04 23.79 -49.10
CA ALA A 668 5.15 24.19 -50.50
C ALA A 668 3.96 25.06 -50.93
N LYS A 669 2.74 24.65 -50.58
CA LYS A 669 1.50 25.41 -50.84
C LYS A 669 1.49 26.76 -50.11
N SER A 670 1.87 26.79 -48.83
CA SER A 670 1.95 28.01 -48.03
C SER A 670 2.99 29.01 -48.59
N ARG A 671 4.16 28.54 -49.01
CA ARG A 671 5.18 29.39 -49.65
C ARG A 671 4.72 29.96 -50.99
N ALA A 672 3.93 29.21 -51.77
CA ALA A 672 3.37 29.71 -53.03
C ALA A 672 2.27 30.76 -52.80
N ALA A 673 1.44 30.58 -51.76
CA ALA A 673 0.35 31.48 -51.38
C ALA A 673 0.80 32.75 -50.64
N ALA A 674 2.09 32.88 -50.31
CA ALA A 674 2.63 33.99 -49.55
C ALA A 674 2.31 35.35 -50.20
N GLY A 675 1.77 36.28 -49.40
CA GLY A 675 1.34 37.60 -49.86
C GLY A 675 -0.05 37.65 -50.50
N GLY A 676 -0.91 36.65 -50.27
CA GLY A 676 -2.30 36.65 -50.73
C GLY A 676 -2.48 36.28 -52.20
N ARG A 677 -1.52 35.56 -52.79
CA ARG A 677 -1.54 35.15 -54.19
C ARG A 677 -2.49 33.97 -54.40
N HIS A 678 -3.30 34.03 -55.45
CA HIS A 678 -4.14 32.92 -55.89
C HIS A 678 -3.38 32.00 -56.86
N GLU A 679 -3.79 30.74 -56.95
CA GLU A 679 -3.12 29.65 -57.68
C GLU A 679 -2.82 29.94 -59.16
N GLU A 680 -3.65 30.76 -59.80
CA GLU A 680 -3.47 31.25 -61.17
C GLU A 680 -2.23 32.14 -61.34
N SER A 681 -1.74 32.76 -60.27
CA SER A 681 -0.59 33.68 -60.23
C SER A 681 0.73 33.02 -59.81
N TYR A 682 0.74 31.71 -59.56
CA TYR A 682 1.95 30.97 -59.20
C TYR A 682 2.93 30.88 -60.38
N THR A 683 4.22 31.04 -60.08
CA THR A 683 5.30 30.85 -61.06
C THR A 683 5.43 29.37 -61.44
N ALA A 684 6.03 29.09 -62.60
CA ALA A 684 6.24 27.72 -63.07
C ALA A 684 7.05 26.87 -62.06
N ASP A 685 8.06 27.46 -61.41
CA ASP A 685 8.86 26.78 -60.40
C ASP A 685 8.07 26.46 -59.12
N GLN A 686 7.16 27.35 -58.71
CA GLN A 686 6.28 27.11 -57.56
C GLN A 686 5.27 25.99 -57.82
N ARG A 687 4.68 25.94 -59.03
CA ARG A 687 3.78 24.85 -59.43
C ARG A 687 4.51 23.51 -59.45
N LYS A 688 5.70 23.48 -60.05
CA LYS A 688 6.55 22.27 -60.08
C LYS A 688 6.93 21.78 -58.69
N ALA A 689 7.23 22.69 -57.75
CA ALA A 689 7.56 22.32 -56.37
C ALA A 689 6.35 21.76 -55.60
N ILE A 690 5.13 22.25 -55.87
CA ILE A 690 3.90 21.70 -55.30
C ILE A 690 3.62 20.31 -55.90
N GLU A 691 3.69 20.16 -57.22
CA GLU A 691 3.51 18.87 -57.92
C GLU A 691 4.47 17.80 -57.38
N GLN A 692 5.76 18.13 -57.21
CA GLN A 692 6.74 17.20 -56.64
C GLN A 692 6.44 16.79 -55.20
N ALA A 693 5.96 17.72 -54.38
CA ALA A 693 5.59 17.43 -52.99
C ALA A 693 4.27 16.63 -52.91
N GLU A 694 3.38 16.81 -53.88
CA GLU A 694 2.12 16.08 -53.99
C GLU A 694 2.36 14.64 -54.44
N ASP A 695 3.21 14.43 -55.45
CA ASP A 695 3.63 13.09 -55.88
C ASP A 695 4.28 12.30 -54.72
N ALA A 696 5.17 12.95 -53.97
CA ALA A 696 5.81 12.35 -52.80
C ALA A 696 4.80 12.04 -51.67
N PHE A 697 3.79 12.88 -51.48
CA PHE A 697 2.73 12.61 -50.51
C PHE A 697 1.87 11.42 -50.91
N VAL A 698 1.44 11.34 -52.18
CA VAL A 698 0.67 10.21 -52.71
C VAL A 698 1.45 8.91 -52.59
N GLU A 699 2.74 8.91 -52.98
CA GLU A 699 3.62 7.74 -52.84
C GLU A 699 3.67 7.24 -51.39
N LYS A 700 3.87 8.13 -50.41
CA LYS A 700 3.93 7.74 -49.00
C LYS A 700 2.60 7.28 -48.44
N VAL A 701 1.49 7.85 -48.91
CA VAL A 701 0.14 7.38 -48.54
C VAL A 701 -0.11 5.96 -49.05
N ASP A 702 0.27 5.66 -50.29
CA ASP A 702 0.11 4.33 -50.87
C ASP A 702 1.01 3.29 -50.17
N GLU A 703 2.28 3.63 -49.92
CA GLU A 703 3.22 2.80 -49.16
C GLU A 703 2.67 2.49 -47.75
N ALA A 704 2.25 3.52 -47.02
CA ALA A 704 1.70 3.36 -45.68
C ALA A 704 0.40 2.55 -45.68
N THR A 705 -0.47 2.75 -46.68
CA THR A 705 -1.73 1.99 -46.81
C THR A 705 -1.46 0.51 -47.03
N SER A 706 -0.48 0.17 -47.87
CA SER A 706 -0.08 -1.24 -48.09
C SER A 706 0.48 -1.87 -46.81
N VAL A 707 1.39 -1.18 -46.13
CA VAL A 707 1.99 -1.67 -44.87
C VAL A 707 0.93 -1.86 -43.79
N MET A 708 0.05 -0.87 -43.59
CA MET A 708 -1.01 -0.95 -42.58
C MET A 708 -2.01 -2.07 -42.87
N ARG A 709 -2.39 -2.29 -44.14
CA ARG A 709 -3.25 -3.44 -44.53
C ARG A 709 -2.58 -4.76 -44.21
N ASN A 710 -1.30 -4.93 -44.56
CA ASN A 710 -0.56 -6.16 -44.25
C ASN A 710 -0.48 -6.45 -42.73
N VAL A 711 -0.40 -5.41 -41.90
CA VAL A 711 -0.42 -5.55 -40.43
C VAL A 711 -1.82 -5.90 -39.91
N LEU A 712 -2.89 -5.38 -40.51
CA LEU A 712 -4.27 -5.66 -40.10
C LEU A 712 -4.77 -7.02 -40.58
N ASP A 713 -4.36 -7.44 -41.77
CA ASP A 713 -4.82 -8.68 -42.41
C ASP A 713 -4.00 -9.92 -41.97
N THR A 714 -2.97 -9.73 -41.14
CA THR A 714 -2.13 -10.84 -40.67
C THR A 714 -2.91 -11.74 -39.69
N PRO A 715 -2.95 -13.06 -39.92
CA PRO A 715 -3.63 -13.99 -39.00
C PRO A 715 -2.78 -14.32 -37.76
N GLU A 716 -1.54 -13.82 -37.67
CA GLU A 716 -0.57 -14.18 -36.64
C GLU A 716 -1.09 -13.93 -35.21
N PRO A 717 -1.67 -12.76 -34.85
CA PRO A 717 -2.22 -12.56 -33.51
C PRO A 717 -3.29 -13.59 -33.12
N LEU A 718 -4.19 -13.94 -34.05
CA LEU A 718 -5.20 -14.96 -33.79
C LEU A 718 -4.56 -16.35 -33.59
N ARG A 719 -3.53 -16.68 -34.38
CA ARG A 719 -2.77 -17.93 -34.24
C ARG A 719 -2.02 -17.99 -32.91
N ASN A 720 -1.34 -16.91 -32.51
CA ASN A 720 -0.63 -16.84 -31.24
C ASN A 720 -1.60 -16.97 -30.06
N LEU A 721 -2.76 -16.30 -30.10
CA LEU A 721 -3.77 -16.39 -29.05
C LEU A 721 -4.33 -17.81 -28.92
N ALA A 722 -4.52 -18.52 -30.05
CA ALA A 722 -4.92 -19.92 -30.04
C ALA A 722 -3.84 -20.84 -29.42
N GLU A 723 -2.55 -20.57 -29.66
CA GLU A 723 -1.46 -21.33 -29.02
C GLU A 723 -1.39 -21.09 -27.50
N LEU A 724 -1.66 -19.87 -27.03
CA LEU A 724 -1.76 -19.56 -25.59
C LEU A 724 -2.88 -20.37 -24.94
N ALA A 725 -4.08 -20.34 -25.53
CA ALA A 725 -5.23 -21.08 -25.03
C ALA A 725 -4.98 -22.60 -25.03
N ARG A 726 -4.33 -23.13 -26.08
CA ARG A 726 -4.00 -24.56 -26.15
C ARG A 726 -2.97 -24.98 -25.10
N ALA A 727 -1.92 -24.18 -24.91
CA ALA A 727 -0.90 -24.46 -23.90
C ALA A 727 -1.51 -24.50 -22.48
N GLN A 728 -2.40 -23.55 -22.16
CA GLN A 728 -3.11 -23.51 -20.88
C GLN A 728 -4.07 -24.71 -20.73
N ALA A 729 -4.85 -25.04 -21.76
CA ALA A 729 -5.76 -26.18 -21.73
C ALA A 729 -5.04 -27.52 -21.50
N GLU A 730 -3.90 -27.74 -22.18
CA GLU A 730 -3.07 -28.93 -22.01
C GLU A 730 -2.55 -29.07 -20.57
N TYR A 731 -2.09 -27.97 -19.97
CA TYR A 731 -1.65 -27.96 -18.57
C TYR A 731 -2.79 -28.29 -17.60
N HIS A 732 -3.93 -27.59 -17.71
CA HIS A 732 -5.05 -27.78 -16.78
C HIS A 732 -5.62 -29.20 -16.84
N ALA A 733 -5.71 -29.80 -18.04
CA ALA A 733 -6.13 -31.19 -18.19
C ALA A 733 -5.14 -32.15 -17.49
N ARG A 734 -3.84 -32.00 -17.78
CA ARG A 734 -2.81 -32.88 -17.22
C ARG A 734 -2.66 -32.75 -15.71
N ALA A 735 -2.72 -31.52 -15.18
CA ALA A 735 -2.69 -31.28 -13.74
C ALA A 735 -3.91 -31.87 -13.03
N GLY A 736 -5.10 -31.78 -13.65
CA GLY A 736 -6.32 -32.40 -13.14
C GLY A 736 -6.19 -33.92 -13.02
N GLU A 737 -5.73 -34.59 -14.08
CA GLU A 737 -5.50 -36.06 -14.09
C GLU A 737 -4.53 -36.50 -12.99
N ILE A 738 -3.40 -35.79 -12.84
CA ILE A 738 -2.38 -36.09 -11.83
C ILE A 738 -2.93 -35.96 -10.40
N LEU A 739 -3.69 -34.90 -10.13
CA LEU A 739 -4.25 -34.63 -8.80
C LEU A 739 -5.39 -35.58 -8.44
N GLU A 740 -6.20 -35.98 -9.42
CA GLU A 740 -7.25 -36.97 -9.24
C GLU A 740 -6.69 -38.36 -8.90
N GLU A 741 -5.63 -38.79 -9.61
CA GLU A 741 -4.94 -40.06 -9.35
C GLU A 741 -4.40 -40.13 -7.91
N VAL A 742 -3.74 -39.06 -7.45
CA VAL A 742 -3.15 -39.05 -6.11
C VAL A 742 -4.19 -38.91 -5.00
N ALA A 743 -5.28 -38.16 -5.24
CA ALA A 743 -6.38 -38.05 -4.29
C ALA A 743 -7.04 -39.41 -4.04
N ASN A 744 -7.27 -40.19 -5.10
CA ASN A 744 -7.79 -41.56 -4.99
C ASN A 744 -6.84 -42.45 -4.20
N SER A 745 -5.54 -42.43 -4.51
CA SER A 745 -4.56 -43.26 -3.80
C SER A 745 -4.40 -42.89 -2.32
N ILE A 746 -4.50 -41.61 -1.95
CA ILE A 746 -4.49 -41.18 -0.55
C ILE A 746 -5.79 -41.59 0.16
N GLY A 747 -6.94 -41.53 -0.53
CA GLY A 747 -8.22 -41.98 0.01
C GLY A 747 -8.25 -43.46 0.36
N GLU A 748 -7.57 -44.31 -0.42
CA GLU A 748 -7.38 -45.73 -0.10
C GLU A 748 -6.58 -45.90 1.20
N ILE A 749 -5.44 -45.21 1.34
CA ILE A 749 -4.59 -45.24 2.54
C ILE A 749 -5.37 -44.75 3.78
N GLN A 750 -6.16 -43.68 3.64
CA GLN A 750 -7.02 -43.17 4.70
C GLN A 750 -8.02 -44.24 5.15
N THR A 751 -8.70 -44.89 4.22
CA THR A 751 -9.73 -45.89 4.51
C THR A 751 -9.12 -47.10 5.24
N GLU A 752 -7.94 -47.55 4.82
CA GLU A 752 -7.19 -48.62 5.49
C GLU A 752 -6.77 -48.21 6.91
N GLN A 753 -6.25 -47.00 7.10
CA GLN A 753 -5.85 -46.49 8.40
C GLN A 753 -7.04 -46.36 9.36
N GLU A 754 -8.19 -45.86 8.89
CA GLU A 754 -9.42 -45.78 9.67
C GLU A 754 -9.93 -47.17 10.08
N SER A 755 -9.86 -48.15 9.19
CA SER A 755 -10.24 -49.54 9.47
C SER A 755 -9.34 -50.15 10.55
N SER A 756 -8.03 -49.95 10.46
CA SER A 756 -7.07 -50.40 11.47
C SER A 756 -7.27 -49.70 12.81
N TYR A 757 -7.56 -48.40 12.81
CA TYR A 757 -7.87 -47.62 14.02
C TYR A 757 -9.14 -48.13 14.73
N ARG A 758 -10.21 -48.41 13.98
CA ARG A 758 -11.46 -48.96 14.53
C ARG A 758 -11.22 -50.34 15.16
N LYS A 759 -10.53 -51.24 14.46
CA LYS A 759 -10.18 -52.58 14.98
C LYS A 759 -9.35 -52.53 16.27
N ALA A 760 -8.39 -51.60 16.36
CA ALA A 760 -7.55 -51.44 17.55
C ALA A 760 -8.35 -50.98 18.79
N ARG A 761 -9.44 -50.24 18.60
CA ARG A 761 -10.32 -49.77 19.69
C ARG A 761 -11.42 -50.76 20.07
N GLU A 762 -11.81 -51.66 19.18
CA GLU A 762 -12.77 -52.73 19.47
C GLU A 762 -12.14 -53.94 20.19
N GLY A 763 -10.80 -54.03 20.21
CA GLY A 763 -10.04 -55.08 20.91
C GLY A 763 -9.52 -54.70 22.31
N GLN A 764 -9.80 -53.49 22.80
CA GLN A 764 -9.59 -53.04 24.19
C GLN A 764 -10.93 -53.04 24.94
#